data_AF-A0A6M0J1A4-F1
#
_entry.id   AF-A0A6M0J1A4-F1
#
_cell.length_a   1.000
_cell.length_b   1.000
_cell.length_c   1.000
_cell.angle_alpha   90.00
_cell.angle_beta   90.00
_cell.angle_gamma   90.00
#
_symmetry.space_group_name_H-M   'P 1'
#
loop_
_entity.id
_entity.type
_entity.pdbx_description
1 polymer ?
#
loop_
_entity_poly.entity_id
_entity_poly.type
_entity_poly.pdbx_seq_one_letter_code
_entity_poly.pdbx_strand_id
1 'polypeptide(L)'
;MSKNGLHTFAFHTKDETSDRVANILRTERPSLAAFATTKAVGLRNLDPETAARQHLNQALASKELPQFTAPEVNNATCEFKILGTETLPLTETKTVKFRQTYNKIPVYGSLITIEMDYGNELLAVNSSLGEPINVDTIAQISPAEALNKVRDLAGYGLKPLEATPRLCYYFDTAVDRWRLIYVIEDVRQQSREKTQTDKHIPLLMDYLIDAHNGEIVAKLPRTPSVAVLDRASPSQQQVEEALDGLEKLRKISCLMTGDRKTLQDLDLNVHTYDFEFRDLNSGLLPGNYVGKPPEWAPGAISAHANAAVVAIFLRDVLRRNGIDNIGGPLISSINCVVANESPDGQEWRNAAWVEGQMVYGQRKVRGQLRSYAVGLDVVAHEIFHGVTDRTARLQYAGESGALNESYSDIFGIIVSNFEEPNLSAWNWEMGEELQGTGIPLRDLSNPSKYRQPAQMRDYLNLPITEAGDWGGVHFNSGIHNLAAYKIMTAKDRQGAYLFDRKSLAALFYLTLTQYLSRTSLFRDSRGAIELVGRTLFRGDAIEVRNAKLQAIARAFDEVGISISGQEQLLDGSVFSGDSITRSQQLGNGSPRIVGNHYLVYVHGISQHREHYSDSWWQALQPHVGEVFKNGNLGDTRLEVLWSHLVNTETFVNAVNAVDTNKQRQLRREIMAILEDRRRQELATNTNGGFHRSSAMQTHWVESNAAALAIDDFLIYMLNSRMRQRIIDCFTDVVKPLLINNNQIDIISHSWGTVVAYEGLRELEANEQFLQRYVSNFFTVGSALSIGTVRDFLRPENRDGRRPSMVNKWINLDAKGDLVGGTLWGMFDISEETLKLNPTSCSQQWFGYDSVCAHNSYFVKENIAVNQEIFAKNILV
;
A
#
# COMPACT_ATOMS: atom_id res chain seq x y z
N MET A 1 6.60 -2.96 -10.24
CA MET A 1 7.08 -1.61 -9.90
C MET A 1 5.89 -0.72 -9.55
N SER A 2 6.10 0.40 -8.85
CA SER A 2 5.03 1.38 -8.62
C SER A 2 4.56 1.97 -9.95
N LYS A 3 3.26 2.19 -10.14
CA LYS A 3 2.74 2.81 -11.37
C LYS A 3 3.22 4.26 -11.58
N ASN A 4 3.96 4.84 -10.63
CA ASN A 4 4.47 6.22 -10.67
C ASN A 4 6.01 6.31 -10.77
N GLY A 5 6.72 5.19 -10.99
CA GLY A 5 8.17 5.15 -11.14
C GLY A 5 8.98 5.40 -9.86
N LEU A 6 8.32 5.61 -8.71
CA LEU A 6 8.99 5.85 -7.43
C LEU A 6 9.06 4.57 -6.57
N HIS A 7 10.24 4.27 -6.06
CA HIS A 7 10.49 3.24 -5.07
C HIS A 7 10.25 3.79 -3.68
N THR A 8 9.38 3.13 -2.94
CA THR A 8 9.01 3.51 -1.57
C THR A 8 9.75 2.65 -0.57
N PHE A 9 10.37 3.27 0.42
CA PHE A 9 10.99 2.58 1.55
C PHE A 9 10.58 3.28 2.83
N ALA A 10 10.17 2.50 3.84
CA ALA A 10 9.79 3.02 5.13
C ALA A 10 10.34 2.15 6.26
N PHE A 11 10.69 2.81 7.37
CA PHE A 11 11.37 2.23 8.52
C PHE A 11 10.91 2.96 9.79
N HIS A 12 10.67 2.21 10.88
CA HIS A 12 10.41 2.79 12.19
C HIS A 12 11.12 2.01 13.29
N THR A 13 11.76 2.71 14.23
CA THR A 13 12.59 2.10 15.30
C THR A 13 11.85 1.13 16.22
N LYS A 14 10.52 1.22 16.29
CA LYS A 14 9.66 0.34 17.10
C LYS A 14 9.19 -0.94 16.40
N ASP A 15 9.61 -1.25 15.18
CA ASP A 15 9.36 -2.58 14.62
C ASP A 15 10.31 -3.62 15.24
N GLU A 16 9.80 -4.81 15.54
CA GLU A 16 10.61 -5.93 16.10
C GLU A 16 11.77 -6.35 15.16
N THR A 17 11.67 -6.03 13.86
CA THR A 17 12.74 -6.21 12.85
C THR A 17 13.70 -5.01 12.78
N SER A 18 13.25 -3.83 13.19
CA SER A 18 13.91 -2.53 12.99
C SER A 18 14.70 -2.04 14.20
N ASP A 19 14.49 -2.59 15.40
CA ASP A 19 15.36 -2.34 16.55
C ASP A 19 16.83 -2.71 16.23
N ARG A 20 17.04 -3.75 15.40
CA ARG A 20 18.36 -4.15 14.91
C ARG A 20 18.96 -3.11 13.97
N VAL A 21 18.19 -2.59 13.00
CA VAL A 21 18.62 -1.53 12.08
C VAL A 21 18.84 -0.21 12.81
N ALA A 22 17.96 0.18 13.73
CA ALA A 22 18.15 1.35 14.59
C ALA A 22 19.43 1.23 15.44
N ASN A 23 19.71 0.04 15.96
CA ASN A 23 20.94 -0.24 16.69
C ASN A 23 22.16 -0.32 15.78
N ILE A 24 22.06 -0.85 14.56
CA ILE A 24 23.11 -0.84 13.53
C ILE A 24 23.45 0.62 13.20
N LEU A 25 22.47 1.45 12.87
CA LEU A 25 22.68 2.89 12.65
C LEU A 25 23.24 3.56 13.92
N ARG A 26 22.80 3.21 15.14
CA ARG A 26 23.46 3.76 16.35
C ARG A 26 24.91 3.30 16.54
N THR A 27 25.25 2.08 16.13
CA THR A 27 26.58 1.45 16.35
C THR A 27 27.58 1.70 15.23
N GLU A 28 27.14 1.92 13.98
CA GLU A 28 27.98 2.34 12.82
C GLU A 28 28.38 3.82 12.89
N ARG A 29 27.73 4.58 13.77
CA ARG A 29 27.95 6.01 13.98
C ARG A 29 29.42 6.43 14.19
N PRO A 30 30.27 5.66 14.89
CA PRO A 30 31.68 6.00 15.09
C PRO A 30 32.60 5.61 13.93
N SER A 31 32.18 4.79 12.96
CA SER A 31 33.06 4.17 11.95
C SER A 31 32.96 4.77 10.54
N LEU A 32 31.98 5.63 10.28
CA LEU A 32 31.79 6.28 8.97
C LEU A 32 32.70 7.53 8.84
N ALA A 33 33.50 7.59 7.77
CA ALA A 33 34.46 8.68 7.49
C ALA A 33 33.82 10.09 7.47
N ALA A 34 32.51 10.19 7.22
CA ALA A 34 31.72 11.43 7.30
C ALA A 34 31.66 12.03 8.73
N PHE A 35 32.03 11.28 9.77
CA PHE A 35 32.05 11.72 11.17
C PHE A 35 33.45 12.07 11.69
N ALA A 36 34.51 11.93 10.88
CA ALA A 36 35.89 12.16 11.31
C ALA A 36 36.23 13.65 11.58
N THR A 37 35.41 14.58 11.08
CA THR A 37 35.63 16.04 11.23
C THR A 37 34.75 16.70 12.28
N THR A 38 33.65 16.08 12.71
CA THR A 38 32.77 16.58 13.77
C THR A 38 33.13 15.95 15.11
N LYS A 39 34.17 16.47 15.78
CA LYS A 39 34.44 16.15 17.18
C LYS A 39 33.18 16.41 18.04
N ALA A 40 32.67 15.34 18.66
CA ALA A 40 32.03 15.33 19.98
C ALA A 40 30.88 16.34 20.26
N VAL A 41 30.01 16.66 19.30
CA VAL A 41 28.73 17.30 19.60
C VAL A 41 27.66 16.21 19.64
N GLY A 42 27.13 15.91 20.83
CA GLY A 42 26.04 14.95 20.97
C GLY A 42 24.80 15.42 20.21
N LEU A 43 24.04 14.51 19.61
CA LEU A 43 22.85 14.79 18.78
C LEU A 43 21.91 15.87 19.34
N ARG A 44 21.69 15.85 20.66
CA ARG A 44 20.83 16.80 21.37
C ARG A 44 21.22 18.26 21.18
N ASN A 45 22.48 18.52 20.84
CA ASN A 45 23.05 19.85 20.67
C ASN A 45 23.12 20.28 19.19
N LEU A 46 22.74 19.41 18.26
CA LEU A 46 22.65 19.75 16.84
C LEU A 46 21.30 20.40 16.53
N ASP A 47 21.29 21.28 15.54
CA ASP A 47 20.03 21.70 14.94
C ASP A 47 19.36 20.49 14.24
N PRO A 48 18.01 20.48 14.13
CA PRO A 48 17.30 19.34 13.57
C PRO A 48 17.68 19.00 12.12
N GLU A 49 18.02 19.99 11.30
CA GLU A 49 18.39 19.75 9.89
C GLU A 49 19.72 19.02 9.79
N THR A 50 20.71 19.44 10.56
CA THR A 50 22.01 18.76 10.65
C THR A 50 21.85 17.34 11.19
N ALA A 51 21.06 17.15 12.26
CA ALA A 51 20.81 15.82 12.81
C ALA A 51 20.09 14.90 11.81
N ALA A 52 19.05 15.39 11.14
CA ALA A 52 18.32 14.61 10.14
C ALA A 52 19.20 14.26 8.93
N ARG A 53 20.04 15.19 8.47
CA ARG A 53 21.00 14.93 7.38
C ARG A 53 22.03 13.87 7.77
N GLN A 54 22.47 13.86 9.02
CA GLN A 54 23.34 12.79 9.52
C GLN A 54 22.63 11.43 9.48
N HIS A 55 21.40 11.34 9.97
CA HIS A 55 20.61 10.09 9.92
C HIS A 55 20.35 9.64 8.48
N LEU A 56 20.03 10.57 7.58
CA LEU A 56 19.82 10.29 6.16
C LEU A 56 21.09 9.73 5.50
N ASN A 57 22.22 10.42 5.65
CA ASN A 57 23.50 9.96 5.09
C ASN A 57 23.90 8.59 5.65
N GLN A 58 23.59 8.35 6.92
CA GLN A 58 23.87 7.07 7.54
C GLN A 58 23.00 5.95 6.98
N ALA A 59 21.70 6.20 6.83
CA ALA A 59 20.79 5.24 6.22
C ALA A 59 21.22 4.90 4.78
N LEU A 60 21.65 5.89 3.99
CA LEU A 60 22.15 5.70 2.63
C LEU A 60 23.48 4.92 2.55
N ALA A 61 24.33 5.06 3.56
CA ALA A 61 25.64 4.42 3.62
C ALA A 61 25.61 3.00 4.23
N SER A 62 24.52 2.64 4.92
CA SER A 62 24.44 1.38 5.64
C SER A 62 24.22 0.21 4.68
N LYS A 63 25.10 -0.79 4.75
CA LYS A 63 24.99 -2.02 3.93
C LYS A 63 23.80 -2.89 4.34
N GLU A 64 23.29 -2.67 5.54
CA GLU A 64 22.14 -3.36 6.12
C GLU A 64 20.80 -2.72 5.68
N LEU A 65 20.85 -1.58 4.98
CA LEU A 65 19.71 -0.94 4.31
C LEU A 65 19.88 -0.90 2.79
N PRO A 66 20.09 -2.04 2.09
CA PRO A 66 20.37 -2.05 0.65
C PRO A 66 19.21 -1.52 -0.20
N GLN A 67 18.00 -1.48 0.36
CA GLN A 67 16.80 -0.93 -0.28
C GLN A 67 16.73 0.60 -0.20
N PHE A 68 17.46 1.21 0.74
CA PHE A 68 17.59 2.65 0.89
C PHE A 68 18.95 3.09 0.34
N THR A 69 19.16 2.84 -0.96
CA THR A 69 20.35 3.29 -1.68
C THR A 69 20.07 4.61 -2.39
N ALA A 70 21.13 5.39 -2.62
CA ALA A 70 21.09 6.53 -3.55
C ALA A 70 21.61 6.01 -4.90
N PRO A 71 20.73 5.54 -5.81
CA PRO A 71 21.18 4.96 -7.07
C PRO A 71 21.95 6.02 -7.87
N GLU A 72 23.16 5.69 -8.31
CA GLU A 72 23.88 6.49 -9.30
C GLU A 72 23.25 6.24 -10.67
N VAL A 73 22.78 7.31 -11.30
CA VAL A 73 22.17 7.25 -12.63
C VAL A 73 23.07 8.00 -13.59
N ASN A 74 23.60 7.33 -14.62
CA ASN A 74 24.42 7.95 -15.67
C ASN A 74 25.62 8.78 -15.14
N ASN A 75 26.34 8.30 -14.12
CA ASN A 75 27.42 9.01 -13.42
C ASN A 75 27.01 10.31 -12.69
N ALA A 76 25.70 10.58 -12.53
CA ALA A 76 25.19 11.68 -11.72
C ALA A 76 24.97 11.21 -10.27
N THR A 77 25.58 11.91 -9.32
CA THR A 77 25.40 11.65 -7.89
C THR A 77 24.00 12.08 -7.45
N CYS A 78 23.30 11.20 -6.74
CA CYS A 78 22.02 11.52 -6.10
C CYS A 78 22.25 12.48 -4.92
N GLU A 79 21.55 13.62 -4.92
CA GLU A 79 21.63 14.64 -3.87
C GLU A 79 20.27 14.86 -3.19
N PHE A 80 20.27 15.33 -1.93
CA PHE A 80 19.06 15.56 -1.13
C PHE A 80 18.96 17.00 -0.62
N LYS A 81 18.01 17.76 -1.16
CA LYS A 81 17.73 19.15 -0.80
C LYS A 81 16.64 19.22 0.27
N ILE A 82 16.87 20.00 1.33
CA ILE A 82 15.87 20.20 2.40
C ILE A 82 14.67 20.98 1.84
N LEU A 83 13.48 20.53 2.21
CA LEU A 83 12.21 21.19 1.97
C LEU A 83 11.74 21.98 3.20
N GLY A 84 12.00 21.48 4.39
CA GLY A 84 11.69 22.17 5.64
C GLY A 84 11.79 21.27 6.86
N THR A 85 11.68 21.90 8.03
CA THR A 85 11.68 21.29 9.35
C THR A 85 10.39 21.66 10.07
N GLU A 86 9.74 20.68 10.70
CA GLU A 86 8.50 20.87 11.44
C GLU A 86 8.60 20.20 12.82
N THR A 87 8.10 20.88 13.86
CA THR A 87 7.87 20.30 15.18
C THR A 87 6.44 19.82 15.24
N LEU A 88 6.22 18.59 15.72
CA LEU A 88 4.92 17.93 15.77
C LEU A 88 4.47 17.74 17.22
N PRO A 89 3.67 18.66 17.78
CA PRO A 89 3.24 18.58 19.18
C PRO A 89 2.38 17.35 19.48
N LEU A 90 1.61 16.87 18.50
CA LEU A 90 0.73 15.71 18.65
C LEU A 90 1.49 14.41 18.95
N THR A 91 2.73 14.34 18.48
CA THR A 91 3.63 13.21 18.66
C THR A 91 4.83 13.57 19.51
N GLU A 92 5.05 14.82 19.90
CA GLU A 92 6.30 15.27 20.55
C GLU A 92 7.56 14.91 19.75
N THR A 93 7.46 15.02 18.42
CA THR A 93 8.54 14.71 17.47
C THR A 93 8.91 15.91 16.62
N LYS A 94 9.98 15.76 15.84
CA LYS A 94 10.42 16.69 14.80
C LYS A 94 10.53 15.93 13.49
N THR A 95 10.08 16.51 12.38
CA THR A 95 10.29 15.98 11.03
C THR A 95 11.16 16.92 10.21
N VAL A 96 12.05 16.35 9.40
CA VAL A 96 12.80 17.08 8.38
C VAL A 96 12.54 16.40 7.04
N LYS A 97 12.11 17.18 6.05
CA LYS A 97 11.74 16.69 4.72
C LYS A 97 12.81 17.03 3.70
N PHE A 98 13.12 16.09 2.82
CA PHE A 98 14.10 16.23 1.74
C PHE A 98 13.46 15.87 0.40
N ARG A 99 13.97 16.49 -0.67
CA ARG A 99 13.66 16.17 -2.07
C ARG A 99 14.90 15.65 -2.77
N GLN A 100 14.74 14.61 -3.57
CA GLN A 100 15.79 14.01 -4.38
C GLN A 100 16.10 14.89 -5.60
N THR A 101 17.38 15.04 -5.92
CA THR A 101 17.85 15.74 -7.13
C THR A 101 19.01 14.98 -7.78
N TYR A 102 19.07 14.98 -9.10
CA TYR A 102 20.25 14.54 -9.89
C TYR A 102 20.75 15.71 -10.71
N ASN A 103 22.06 16.02 -10.65
CA ASN A 103 22.64 17.20 -11.30
C ASN A 103 21.89 18.51 -10.97
N LYS A 104 21.42 18.65 -9.72
CA LYS A 104 20.56 19.76 -9.23
C LYS A 104 19.16 19.85 -9.86
N ILE A 105 18.78 18.89 -10.70
CA ILE A 105 17.44 18.76 -11.27
C ILE A 105 16.59 17.88 -10.33
N PRO A 106 15.47 18.38 -9.78
CA PRO A 106 14.62 17.63 -8.87
C PRO A 106 13.87 16.48 -9.54
N VAL A 107 13.69 15.38 -8.81
CA VAL A 107 12.77 14.30 -9.17
C VAL A 107 11.37 14.66 -8.68
N TYR A 108 10.41 14.76 -9.60
CA TYR A 108 9.02 15.10 -9.30
C TYR A 108 8.37 14.00 -8.46
N GLY A 109 7.62 14.39 -7.42
CA GLY A 109 7.01 13.45 -6.47
C GLY A 109 7.96 12.89 -5.39
N SER A 110 9.28 13.01 -5.56
CA SER A 110 10.23 12.49 -4.56
C SER A 110 10.12 13.21 -3.21
N LEU A 111 10.12 12.43 -2.13
CA LEU A 111 10.06 12.93 -0.76
C LEU A 111 10.77 11.94 0.17
N ILE A 112 11.61 12.44 1.06
CA ILE A 112 12.09 11.72 2.23
C ILE A 112 11.67 12.48 3.47
N THR A 113 11.06 11.81 4.43
CA THR A 113 10.76 12.34 5.76
C THR A 113 11.61 11.61 6.79
N ILE A 114 12.43 12.36 7.52
CA ILE A 114 13.17 11.87 8.70
C ILE A 114 12.43 12.35 9.93
N GLU A 115 11.88 11.43 10.72
CA GLU A 115 11.22 11.72 12.00
C GLU A 115 12.16 11.42 13.17
N MET A 116 12.26 12.35 14.10
CA MET A 116 13.13 12.27 15.29
C MET A 116 12.37 12.69 16.55
N ASP A 117 12.84 12.25 17.71
CA ASP A 117 12.36 12.77 18.99
C ASP A 117 12.90 14.19 19.28
N TYR A 118 12.50 14.79 20.40
CA TYR A 118 13.02 16.10 20.82
C TYR A 118 14.52 16.12 21.10
N GLY A 119 15.13 14.99 21.41
CA GLY A 119 16.58 14.82 21.54
C GLY A 119 17.33 14.61 20.22
N ASN A 120 16.64 14.69 19.08
CA ASN A 120 17.16 14.41 17.73
C ASN A 120 17.54 12.93 17.51
N GLU A 121 17.07 12.00 18.34
CA GLU A 121 17.21 10.56 18.08
C GLU A 121 16.22 10.13 16.99
N LEU A 122 16.68 9.29 16.06
CA LEU A 122 15.86 8.81 14.95
C LEU A 122 14.69 7.97 15.47
N LEU A 123 13.50 8.22 14.92
CA LEU A 123 12.29 7.43 15.17
C LEU A 123 11.82 6.71 13.91
N ALA A 124 11.78 7.41 12.78
CA ALA A 124 11.28 6.87 11.52
C ALA A 124 11.97 7.49 10.31
N VAL A 125 12.00 6.72 9.22
CA VAL A 125 12.36 7.18 7.87
C VAL A 125 11.25 6.73 6.93
N ASN A 126 10.72 7.65 6.15
CA ASN A 126 9.86 7.33 5.02
C ASN A 126 10.43 7.97 3.76
N SER A 127 10.38 7.25 2.65
CA SER A 127 10.96 7.73 1.40
C SER A 127 10.21 7.26 0.18
N SER A 128 10.22 8.10 -0.84
CA SER A 128 9.76 7.84 -2.20
C SER A 128 10.82 8.40 -3.14
N LEU A 129 11.59 7.53 -3.78
CA LEU A 129 12.76 7.87 -4.60
C LEU A 129 12.57 7.39 -6.03
N GLY A 130 13.04 8.17 -7.00
CA GLY A 130 12.98 7.82 -8.42
C GLY A 130 14.36 7.61 -9.02
N GLU A 131 14.40 6.78 -10.07
CA GLU A 131 15.62 6.47 -10.83
C GLU A 131 15.45 6.90 -12.28
N PRO A 132 15.78 8.15 -12.65
CA PRO A 132 15.56 8.68 -14.00
C PRO A 132 16.57 8.15 -15.04
N ILE A 133 16.58 6.83 -15.23
CA ILE A 133 17.47 6.12 -16.16
C ILE A 133 17.09 6.48 -17.60
N ASN A 134 18.09 6.56 -18.49
CA ASN A 134 17.93 6.83 -19.93
C ASN A 134 17.28 8.18 -20.29
N VAL A 135 17.40 9.20 -19.43
CA VAL A 135 16.94 10.56 -19.72
C VAL A 135 18.13 11.46 -20.07
N ASP A 136 18.10 12.12 -21.23
CA ASP A 136 19.03 13.21 -21.54
C ASP A 136 18.75 14.39 -20.59
N THR A 137 19.82 14.93 -20.02
CA THR A 137 19.74 15.98 -18.98
C THR A 137 19.76 17.39 -19.57
N ILE A 138 20.00 17.50 -20.88
CA ILE A 138 20.09 18.75 -21.61
C ILE A 138 18.74 19.03 -22.29
N ALA A 139 18.02 20.01 -21.77
CA ALA A 139 16.83 20.53 -22.44
C ALA A 139 17.19 21.03 -23.85
N GLN A 140 16.42 20.61 -24.86
CA GLN A 140 16.59 21.05 -26.26
C GLN A 140 15.65 22.21 -26.61
N ILE A 141 14.62 22.44 -25.80
CA ILE A 141 13.81 23.66 -25.87
C ILE A 141 14.13 24.59 -24.69
N SER A 142 14.02 25.89 -24.92
CA SER A 142 14.22 26.91 -23.90
C SER A 142 13.03 27.02 -22.93
N PRO A 143 13.23 27.53 -21.70
CA PRO A 143 12.13 27.85 -20.79
C PRO A 143 11.11 28.82 -21.41
N ALA A 144 11.57 29.74 -22.26
CA ALA A 144 10.70 30.70 -22.95
C ALA A 144 9.80 30.01 -24.00
N GLU A 145 10.30 29.01 -24.71
CA GLU A 145 9.48 28.21 -25.65
C GLU A 145 8.45 27.38 -24.90
N ALA A 146 8.81 26.77 -23.76
CA ALA A 146 7.85 26.08 -22.90
C ALA A 146 6.76 27.02 -22.36
N LEU A 147 7.14 28.23 -21.90
CA LEU A 147 6.19 29.26 -21.49
C LEU A 147 5.28 29.72 -22.62
N ASN A 148 5.81 29.93 -23.82
CA ASN A 148 5.02 30.34 -24.97
C ASN A 148 3.99 29.26 -25.33
N LYS A 149 4.38 27.97 -25.30
CA LYS A 149 3.44 26.85 -25.50
C LYS A 149 2.33 26.87 -24.45
N VAL A 150 2.67 27.02 -23.17
CA VAL A 150 1.68 27.08 -22.08
C VAL A 150 0.79 28.32 -22.18
N ARG A 151 1.35 29.49 -22.49
CA ARG A 151 0.60 30.73 -22.72
C ARG A 151 -0.44 30.56 -23.81
N ASP A 152 -0.07 29.92 -24.92
CA ASP A 152 -0.97 29.65 -26.00
C ASP A 152 -2.06 28.68 -25.52
N LEU A 153 -1.70 27.53 -24.95
CA LEU A 153 -2.66 26.53 -24.45
C LEU A 153 -3.63 27.08 -23.40
N ALA A 154 -3.12 27.90 -22.48
CA ALA A 154 -3.87 28.52 -21.40
C ALA A 154 -4.64 29.77 -21.85
N GLY A 155 -4.65 30.10 -23.14
CA GLY A 155 -5.53 31.14 -23.69
C GLY A 155 -5.12 32.59 -23.45
N TYR A 156 -3.87 32.86 -23.06
CA TYR A 156 -3.38 34.21 -22.78
C TYR A 156 -3.10 35.04 -24.05
N GLY A 157 -3.07 34.41 -25.23
CA GLY A 157 -2.72 35.09 -26.48
C GLY A 157 -1.31 35.67 -26.41
N LEU A 158 -1.16 36.98 -26.63
CA LEU A 158 0.14 37.68 -26.52
C LEU A 158 0.47 38.16 -25.08
N LYS A 159 -0.44 37.98 -24.11
CA LYS A 159 -0.18 38.42 -22.72
C LYS A 159 0.92 37.54 -22.09
N PRO A 160 1.91 38.13 -21.40
CA PRO A 160 2.95 37.36 -20.74
C PRO A 160 2.37 36.49 -19.62
N LEU A 161 2.95 35.30 -19.45
CA LEU A 161 2.60 34.37 -18.38
C LEU A 161 3.59 34.58 -17.22
N GLU A 162 3.11 34.99 -16.05
CA GLU A 162 3.94 35.18 -14.85
C GLU A 162 4.16 33.85 -14.10
N ALA A 163 4.74 32.86 -14.79
CA ALA A 163 5.14 31.59 -14.19
C ALA A 163 6.62 31.32 -14.47
N THR A 164 7.28 30.60 -13.55
CA THR A 164 8.69 30.23 -13.70
C THR A 164 8.79 28.75 -14.05
N PRO A 165 9.19 28.37 -15.28
CA PRO A 165 9.40 26.99 -15.65
C PRO A 165 10.52 26.38 -14.82
N ARG A 166 10.25 25.23 -14.23
CA ARG A 166 11.22 24.49 -13.44
C ARG A 166 11.49 23.16 -14.11
N LEU A 167 12.76 22.89 -14.40
CA LEU A 167 13.18 21.62 -14.93
C LEU A 167 13.04 20.53 -13.85
N CYS A 168 12.43 19.40 -14.16
CA CYS A 168 12.26 18.25 -13.26
C CYS A 168 12.39 16.94 -14.05
N TYR A 169 12.83 15.86 -13.39
CA TYR A 169 12.57 14.50 -13.88
C TYR A 169 11.16 14.09 -13.49
N TYR A 170 10.40 13.55 -14.44
CA TYR A 170 9.03 13.10 -14.23
C TYR A 170 8.85 11.72 -14.86
N PHE A 171 8.18 10.82 -14.14
CA PHE A 171 7.84 9.51 -14.67
C PHE A 171 6.49 9.60 -15.38
N ASP A 172 6.51 9.45 -16.69
CA ASP A 172 5.32 9.46 -17.53
C ASP A 172 4.70 8.06 -17.53
N THR A 173 3.65 7.91 -16.73
CA THR A 173 2.95 6.64 -16.50
C THR A 173 2.21 6.14 -17.74
N ALA A 174 1.91 7.03 -18.70
CA ALA A 174 1.19 6.65 -19.93
C ALA A 174 2.09 5.87 -20.91
N VAL A 175 3.41 6.11 -20.85
CA VAL A 175 4.41 5.46 -21.72
C VAL A 175 5.51 4.75 -20.92
N ASP A 176 5.29 4.58 -19.61
CA ASP A 176 6.14 3.85 -18.67
C ASP A 176 7.64 4.22 -18.75
N ARG A 177 7.94 5.52 -18.80
CA ARG A 177 9.34 6.00 -18.86
C ARG A 177 9.54 7.35 -18.18
N TRP A 178 10.78 7.60 -17.76
CA TRP A 178 11.20 8.90 -17.29
C TRP A 178 11.37 9.90 -18.44
N ARG A 179 11.01 11.16 -18.17
CA ARG A 179 11.21 12.30 -19.05
C ARG A 179 11.83 13.46 -18.29
N LEU A 180 12.57 14.29 -19.01
CA LEU A 180 12.96 15.62 -18.54
C LEU A 180 11.85 16.59 -18.94
N ILE A 181 11.28 17.30 -17.98
CA ILE A 181 10.16 18.21 -18.23
C ILE A 181 10.39 19.59 -17.63
N TYR A 182 9.78 20.61 -18.24
CA TYR A 182 9.44 21.85 -17.57
C TYR A 182 8.10 21.71 -16.86
N VAL A 183 8.11 21.89 -15.55
CA VAL A 183 6.91 22.10 -14.75
C VAL A 183 6.63 23.59 -14.69
N ILE A 184 5.48 24.00 -15.22
CA ILE A 184 4.99 25.38 -15.15
C ILE A 184 3.75 25.34 -14.26
N GLU A 185 3.95 25.79 -13.03
CA GLU A 185 2.97 25.68 -11.95
C GLU A 185 2.02 26.88 -11.94
N ASP A 186 0.82 26.68 -11.37
CA ASP A 186 -0.13 27.72 -11.00
C ASP A 186 -0.62 28.60 -12.16
N VAL A 187 -0.88 27.98 -13.32
CA VAL A 187 -1.34 28.67 -14.52
C VAL A 187 -2.86 28.68 -14.60
N ARG A 188 -3.46 29.87 -14.52
CA ARG A 188 -4.91 30.05 -14.68
C ARG A 188 -5.33 29.89 -16.15
N GLN A 189 -6.17 28.92 -16.48
CA GLN A 189 -6.64 28.76 -17.86
C GLN A 189 -7.65 29.86 -18.25
N GLN A 190 -7.39 30.57 -19.34
CA GLN A 190 -8.30 31.54 -19.96
C GLN A 190 -9.18 30.83 -20.99
N SER A 191 -10.49 31.13 -21.00
CA SER A 191 -11.41 30.60 -22.01
C SER A 191 -11.02 31.09 -23.41
N ARG A 192 -10.63 30.17 -24.31
CA ARG A 192 -10.38 30.46 -25.73
C ARG A 192 -11.69 30.34 -26.53
N GLU A 193 -12.20 31.48 -26.95
CA GLU A 193 -13.13 31.71 -28.07
C GLU A 193 -14.60 31.24 -28.01
N LYS A 194 -15.44 32.07 -28.63
CA LYS A 194 -16.90 32.07 -28.69
C LYS A 194 -17.44 31.07 -29.72
N THR A 195 -17.35 29.77 -29.46
CA THR A 195 -18.14 28.78 -30.20
C THR A 195 -18.70 27.74 -29.23
N GLN A 196 -20.02 27.55 -29.32
CA GLN A 196 -20.80 26.58 -28.54
C GLN A 196 -20.11 25.21 -28.54
N THR A 197 -19.73 24.69 -27.37
CA THR A 197 -20.47 23.61 -26.66
C THR A 197 -19.75 23.11 -25.40
N ASP A 198 -18.47 23.38 -25.17
CA ASP A 198 -17.79 22.88 -23.97
C ASP A 198 -17.27 24.04 -23.11
N LYS A 199 -17.96 24.28 -21.98
CA LYS A 199 -17.58 25.27 -20.97
C LYS A 199 -17.27 24.53 -19.69
N HIS A 200 -16.04 24.64 -19.23
CA HIS A 200 -15.57 24.07 -17.98
C HIS A 200 -15.02 25.17 -17.06
N ILE A 201 -15.09 24.94 -15.76
CA ILE A 201 -14.72 25.81 -14.62
C ILE A 201 -13.30 26.39 -14.83
N PRO A 202 -12.92 27.59 -14.32
CA PRO A 202 -11.58 28.12 -14.49
C PRO A 202 -10.62 27.28 -13.65
N LEU A 203 -9.91 26.38 -14.31
CA LEU A 203 -8.93 25.51 -13.67
C LEU A 203 -7.60 26.27 -13.55
N LEU A 204 -7.06 26.35 -12.34
CA LEU A 204 -5.62 26.51 -12.20
C LEU A 204 -5.00 25.19 -12.63
N MET A 205 -3.95 25.24 -13.44
CA MET A 205 -3.34 24.06 -14.02
C MET A 205 -1.83 24.10 -13.81
N ASP A 206 -1.24 22.97 -13.51
CA ASP A 206 0.15 22.71 -13.86
C ASP A 206 0.23 22.19 -15.28
N TYR A 207 1.23 22.67 -16.00
CA TYR A 207 1.61 22.14 -17.29
C TYR A 207 2.97 21.46 -17.16
N LEU A 208 3.02 20.20 -17.57
CA LEU A 208 4.24 19.41 -17.67
C LEU A 208 4.60 19.33 -19.14
N ILE A 209 5.68 20.00 -19.54
CA ILE A 209 6.12 20.11 -20.95
C ILE A 209 7.45 19.36 -21.11
N ASP A 210 7.54 18.42 -22.04
CA ASP A 210 8.77 17.70 -22.35
C ASP A 210 9.88 18.67 -22.79
N ALA A 211 11.02 18.64 -22.11
CA ALA A 211 12.10 19.59 -22.29
C ALA A 211 12.92 19.34 -23.57
N HIS A 212 12.71 18.23 -24.28
CA HIS A 212 13.41 17.91 -25.53
C HIS A 212 12.59 18.31 -26.77
N ASN A 213 11.30 17.98 -26.79
CA ASN A 213 10.44 18.22 -27.97
C ASN A 213 9.30 19.23 -27.71
N GLY A 214 9.10 19.63 -26.46
CA GLY A 214 8.01 20.52 -26.04
C GLY A 214 6.61 19.91 -26.16
N GLU A 215 6.51 18.58 -26.20
CA GLU A 215 5.25 17.84 -26.06
C GLU A 215 4.61 18.15 -24.70
N ILE A 216 3.28 18.23 -24.64
CA ILE A 216 2.56 18.38 -23.38
C ILE A 216 2.42 16.98 -22.78
N VAL A 217 3.17 16.70 -21.72
CA VAL A 217 3.16 15.41 -21.04
C VAL A 217 1.91 15.29 -20.17
N ALA A 218 1.57 16.34 -19.42
CA ALA A 218 0.35 16.36 -18.61
C ALA A 218 -0.16 17.79 -18.39
N LYS A 219 -1.47 17.89 -18.17
CA LYS A 219 -2.14 19.08 -17.65
C LYS A 219 -2.84 18.67 -16.36
N LEU A 220 -2.34 19.14 -15.23
CA LEU A 220 -2.84 18.71 -13.92
C LEU A 220 -3.64 19.85 -13.31
N PRO A 221 -4.95 19.69 -13.06
CA PRO A 221 -5.70 20.69 -12.33
C PRO A 221 -5.13 20.83 -10.93
N ARG A 222 -4.99 22.08 -10.52
CA ARG A 222 -4.56 22.50 -9.20
C ARG A 222 -5.66 23.30 -8.55
N THR A 223 -5.64 23.26 -7.23
CA THR A 223 -6.32 24.25 -6.43
C THR A 223 -5.28 25.22 -5.86
N PRO A 224 -5.39 26.55 -6.10
CA PRO A 224 -4.36 27.52 -5.72
C PRO A 224 -4.36 27.93 -4.25
N SER A 225 -3.29 28.63 -3.87
CA SER A 225 -2.98 29.13 -2.53
C SER A 225 -2.90 30.68 -2.49
N VAL A 226 -3.49 31.25 -1.43
CA VAL A 226 -3.87 32.65 -1.08
C VAL A 226 -2.84 33.78 -1.24
N ALA A 227 -3.35 34.96 -1.65
CA ALA A 227 -2.76 36.29 -1.47
C ALA A 227 -3.22 36.96 -0.15
N VAL A 228 -2.30 37.62 0.52
CA VAL A 228 -2.46 38.27 1.83
C VAL A 228 -3.48 39.42 1.78
N LEU A 229 -4.49 39.39 2.65
CA LEU A 229 -5.31 40.56 2.97
C LEU A 229 -4.83 41.16 4.31
N ASP A 230 -4.64 42.48 4.31
CA ASP A 230 -4.13 43.26 5.43
C ASP A 230 -5.00 43.11 6.69
N ARG A 231 -4.34 42.95 7.85
CA ARG A 231 -4.99 42.83 9.16
C ARG A 231 -5.51 44.19 9.63
N ALA A 232 -6.81 44.29 9.91
CA ALA A 232 -7.40 45.39 10.68
C ALA A 232 -7.11 45.24 12.19
N SER A 233 -7.08 46.36 12.92
CA SER A 233 -6.75 46.38 14.36
C SER A 233 -7.83 45.78 15.28
N PRO A 234 -7.47 45.21 16.46
CA PRO A 234 -8.34 44.37 17.29
C PRO A 234 -9.50 45.05 18.06
N SER A 235 -9.74 46.35 17.88
CA SER A 235 -10.65 47.12 18.74
C SER A 235 -12.14 47.11 18.34
N GLN A 236 -12.52 46.33 17.31
CA GLN A 236 -13.83 46.45 16.65
C GLN A 236 -14.61 45.13 16.50
N GLN A 237 -14.12 44.00 17.03
CA GLN A 237 -14.82 42.71 16.94
C GLN A 237 -15.97 42.61 17.96
N GLN A 238 -17.11 42.08 17.54
CA GLN A 238 -18.28 41.78 18.37
C GLN A 238 -18.79 40.37 18.12
N VAL A 239 -19.51 39.81 19.10
CA VAL A 239 -20.19 38.52 18.97
C VAL A 239 -21.69 38.76 18.85
N GLU A 240 -22.31 38.15 17.84
CA GLU A 240 -23.73 38.23 17.57
C GLU A 240 -24.35 36.83 17.52
N GLU A 241 -25.67 36.77 17.64
CA GLU A 241 -26.46 35.56 17.42
C GLU A 241 -27.33 35.70 16.18
N ALA A 242 -27.29 34.70 15.30
CA ALA A 242 -28.08 34.68 14.08
C ALA A 242 -28.48 33.24 13.70
N LEU A 243 -29.61 33.09 13.01
CA LEU A 243 -30.05 31.79 12.51
C LEU A 243 -29.27 31.40 11.25
N ASP A 244 -28.81 30.16 11.21
CA ASP A 244 -28.20 29.56 10.01
C ASP A 244 -29.24 28.98 9.05
N GLY A 245 -28.77 28.40 7.93
CA GLY A 245 -29.63 27.82 6.90
C GLY A 245 -30.39 26.55 7.32
N LEU A 246 -30.15 26.06 8.54
CA LEU A 246 -30.87 24.95 9.19
C LEU A 246 -31.73 25.44 10.36
N GLU A 247 -31.94 26.76 10.47
CA GLU A 247 -32.70 27.40 11.55
C GLU A 247 -32.08 27.17 12.95
N LYS A 248 -30.78 26.85 13.02
CA LYS A 248 -30.06 26.76 14.29
C LYS A 248 -29.50 28.14 14.65
N LEU A 249 -29.67 28.52 15.91
CA LEU A 249 -29.07 29.75 16.42
C LEU A 249 -27.56 29.56 16.58
N ARG A 250 -26.77 30.39 15.90
CA ARG A 250 -25.30 30.35 15.91
C ARG A 250 -24.74 31.61 16.57
N LYS A 251 -23.69 31.45 17.36
CA LYS A 251 -22.84 32.56 17.81
C LYS A 251 -21.76 32.81 16.78
N ILE A 252 -21.63 34.04 16.31
CA ILE A 252 -20.67 34.43 15.27
C ILE A 252 -19.91 35.70 15.67
N SER A 253 -18.63 35.72 15.36
CA SER A 253 -17.82 36.94 15.45
C SER A 253 -18.06 37.81 14.21
N CYS A 254 -18.02 39.12 14.39
CA CYS A 254 -18.15 40.07 13.29
C CYS A 254 -17.33 41.33 13.57
N LEU A 255 -16.93 42.03 12.52
CA LEU A 255 -16.24 43.31 12.61
C LEU A 255 -17.24 44.46 12.47
N MET A 256 -17.25 45.37 13.44
CA MET A 256 -18.04 46.60 13.39
C MET A 256 -17.22 47.76 12.82
N THR A 257 -17.70 48.34 11.71
CA THR A 257 -17.12 49.55 11.11
C THR A 257 -18.22 50.59 10.95
N GLY A 258 -18.23 51.58 11.86
CA GLY A 258 -19.33 52.55 11.94
C GLY A 258 -20.62 51.87 12.43
N ASP A 259 -21.69 51.99 11.64
CA ASP A 259 -23.00 51.35 11.86
C ASP A 259 -23.14 49.97 11.17
N ARG A 260 -22.14 49.57 10.35
CA ARG A 260 -22.15 48.33 9.59
C ARG A 260 -21.36 47.24 10.30
N LYS A 261 -21.95 46.04 10.41
CA LYS A 261 -21.28 44.81 10.88
C LYS A 261 -20.95 43.93 9.69
N THR A 262 -19.74 43.37 9.62
CA THR A 262 -19.33 42.46 8.54
C THR A 262 -18.87 41.11 9.10
N LEU A 263 -19.14 40.02 8.38
CA LEU A 263 -18.76 38.67 8.80
C LEU A 263 -17.26 38.45 8.66
N GLN A 264 -16.55 38.91 9.69
CA GLN A 264 -15.11 38.83 9.87
C GLN A 264 -14.83 38.44 11.32
N ASP A 265 -14.16 37.31 11.50
CA ASP A 265 -13.59 36.87 12.77
C ASP A 265 -12.09 37.12 12.70
N LEU A 266 -11.57 38.11 13.44
CA LEU A 266 -10.15 38.45 13.42
C LEU A 266 -9.32 37.50 14.29
N ASP A 267 -9.94 36.80 15.25
CA ASP A 267 -9.26 35.87 16.15
C ASP A 267 -8.97 34.55 15.44
N LEU A 268 -9.94 34.06 14.65
CA LEU A 268 -9.83 32.85 13.84
C LEU A 268 -9.42 33.15 12.38
N ASN A 269 -9.35 34.43 12.02
CA ASN A 269 -9.09 34.91 10.65
C ASN A 269 -10.07 34.33 9.62
N VAL A 270 -11.36 34.26 9.97
CA VAL A 270 -12.44 33.74 9.11
C VAL A 270 -13.18 34.89 8.46
N HIS A 271 -13.37 34.83 7.15
CA HIS A 271 -13.97 35.91 6.35
C HIS A 271 -15.05 35.35 5.43
N THR A 272 -16.20 36.02 5.36
CA THR A 272 -17.32 35.57 4.52
C THR A 272 -17.81 36.67 3.59
N TYR A 273 -17.89 36.31 2.31
CA TYR A 273 -18.24 37.17 1.19
C TYR A 273 -19.47 36.65 0.47
N ASP A 274 -20.22 37.56 -0.14
CA ASP A 274 -21.29 37.29 -1.07
C ASP A 274 -20.77 37.47 -2.50
N PHE A 275 -20.93 36.42 -3.31
CA PHE A 275 -20.61 36.48 -4.73
C PHE A 275 -21.77 36.95 -5.59
N GLU A 276 -22.95 37.19 -4.98
CA GLU A 276 -24.11 37.85 -5.57
C GLU A 276 -24.64 37.14 -6.83
N PHE A 277 -24.55 35.80 -6.87
CA PHE A 277 -24.91 34.97 -8.02
C PHE A 277 -24.16 35.35 -9.30
N ARG A 278 -22.95 35.91 -9.18
CA ARG A 278 -22.05 36.10 -10.32
C ARG A 278 -21.49 34.76 -10.77
N ASP A 279 -21.23 34.67 -12.07
CA ASP A 279 -20.60 33.49 -12.67
C ASP A 279 -19.13 33.41 -12.24
N LEU A 280 -18.73 32.33 -11.58
CA LEU A 280 -17.35 32.06 -11.15
C LEU A 280 -16.36 32.11 -12.34
N ASN A 281 -16.83 31.88 -13.57
CA ASN A 281 -15.98 31.95 -14.76
C ASN A 281 -15.59 33.37 -15.17
N SER A 282 -16.34 34.38 -14.76
CA SER A 282 -16.14 35.77 -15.22
C SER A 282 -16.05 36.79 -14.10
N GLY A 283 -16.55 36.46 -12.91
CA GLY A 283 -16.45 37.29 -11.71
C GLY A 283 -15.08 37.20 -11.05
N LEU A 284 -14.76 38.20 -10.23
CA LEU A 284 -13.54 38.26 -9.42
C LEU A 284 -13.86 37.85 -7.99
N LEU A 285 -13.33 36.71 -7.56
CA LEU A 285 -13.33 36.29 -6.17
C LEU A 285 -12.55 37.30 -5.29
N PRO A 286 -12.88 37.46 -4.00
CA PRO A 286 -13.92 36.75 -3.22
C PRO A 286 -15.34 37.33 -3.35
N GLY A 287 -15.52 38.46 -4.04
CA GLY A 287 -16.76 39.23 -4.03
C GLY A 287 -16.82 40.27 -2.90
N ASN A 288 -18.01 40.54 -2.37
CA ASN A 288 -18.24 41.61 -1.39
C ASN A 288 -18.40 41.06 0.03
N TYR A 289 -17.86 41.73 1.04
CA TYR A 289 -18.10 41.30 2.43
C TYR A 289 -19.59 41.25 2.75
N VAL A 290 -20.03 40.13 3.31
CA VAL A 290 -21.37 40.01 3.86
C VAL A 290 -21.48 40.95 5.06
N GLY A 291 -22.43 41.88 5.02
CA GLY A 291 -22.61 42.85 6.09
C GLY A 291 -24.04 43.23 6.37
N LYS A 292 -24.25 43.79 7.57
CA LYS A 292 -25.52 44.18 8.16
C LYS A 292 -25.52 45.68 8.49
N PRO A 293 -26.55 46.46 8.08
CA PRO A 293 -27.74 46.06 7.30
C PRO A 293 -27.47 45.77 5.81
N PRO A 294 -28.35 45.00 5.11
CA PRO A 294 -29.54 44.29 5.63
C PRO A 294 -29.20 43.09 6.52
N GLU A 295 -30.20 42.42 7.12
CA GLU A 295 -29.93 41.20 7.92
C GLU A 295 -29.14 40.16 7.13
N TRP A 296 -28.25 39.44 7.82
CA TRP A 296 -27.39 38.44 7.19
C TRP A 296 -28.20 37.28 6.62
N ALA A 297 -27.84 36.85 5.41
CA ALA A 297 -28.45 35.67 4.80
C ALA A 297 -28.08 34.40 5.61
N PRO A 298 -29.03 33.46 5.84
CA PRO A 298 -28.76 32.23 6.59
C PRO A 298 -27.60 31.40 6.04
N GLY A 299 -27.40 31.39 4.73
CA GLY A 299 -26.26 30.73 4.08
C GLY A 299 -24.90 31.34 4.46
N ALA A 300 -24.85 32.66 4.68
CA ALA A 300 -23.63 33.34 5.12
C ALA A 300 -23.29 33.00 6.56
N ILE A 301 -24.30 32.94 7.44
CA ILE A 301 -24.15 32.51 8.83
C ILE A 301 -23.64 31.07 8.89
N SER A 302 -24.17 30.20 8.05
CA SER A 302 -23.74 28.80 7.96
C SER A 302 -22.27 28.69 7.58
N ALA A 303 -21.86 29.37 6.49
CA ALA A 303 -20.47 29.39 6.03
C ALA A 303 -19.51 29.93 7.11
N HIS A 304 -19.85 31.07 7.71
CA HIS A 304 -19.02 31.71 8.71
C HIS A 304 -18.87 30.86 9.98
N ALA A 305 -19.99 30.37 10.52
CA ALA A 305 -19.99 29.60 11.76
C ALA A 305 -19.36 28.22 11.58
N ASN A 306 -19.55 27.55 10.45
CA ASN A 306 -18.93 26.25 10.19
C ASN A 306 -17.42 26.40 9.92
N ALA A 307 -17.00 27.43 9.17
CA ALA A 307 -15.56 27.72 9.00
C ALA A 307 -14.86 28.02 10.33
N ALA A 308 -15.53 28.73 11.25
CA ALA A 308 -15.03 28.96 12.61
C ALA A 308 -14.85 27.65 13.40
N VAL A 309 -15.80 26.71 13.32
CA VAL A 309 -15.68 25.38 13.95
C VAL A 309 -14.47 24.64 13.42
N VAL A 310 -14.27 24.63 12.10
CA VAL A 310 -13.11 23.96 11.48
C VAL A 310 -11.80 24.65 11.85
N ALA A 311 -11.77 26.00 11.90
CA ALA A 311 -10.60 26.76 12.35
C ALA A 311 -10.20 26.41 13.80
N ILE A 312 -11.19 26.32 14.69
CA ILE A 312 -11.00 25.88 16.08
C ILE A 312 -10.49 24.44 16.12
N PHE A 313 -11.06 23.54 15.32
CA PHE A 313 -10.60 22.15 15.25
C PHE A 313 -9.14 22.06 14.79
N LEU A 314 -8.76 22.78 13.74
CA LEU A 314 -7.37 22.85 13.26
C LEU A 314 -6.44 23.32 14.40
N ARG A 315 -6.77 24.42 15.08
CA ARG A 315 -5.96 25.01 16.16
C ARG A 315 -5.90 24.13 17.42
N ASP A 316 -7.06 23.67 17.89
CA ASP A 316 -7.24 23.11 19.23
C ASP A 316 -7.22 21.58 19.27
N VAL A 317 -7.41 20.92 18.14
CA VAL A 317 -7.30 19.46 18.04
C VAL A 317 -6.02 19.08 17.29
N LEU A 318 -5.80 19.66 16.12
CA LEU A 318 -4.65 19.32 15.27
C LEU A 318 -3.40 20.17 15.51
N ARG A 319 -3.48 21.18 16.37
CA ARG A 319 -2.36 22.11 16.65
C ARG A 319 -1.83 22.81 15.40
N ARG A 320 -2.69 23.02 14.40
CA ARG A 320 -2.40 23.70 13.13
C ARG A 320 -3.02 25.08 13.12
N ASN A 321 -2.24 26.11 12.80
CA ASN A 321 -2.75 27.48 12.73
C ASN A 321 -3.29 27.79 11.32
N GLY A 322 -4.57 27.49 11.09
CA GLY A 322 -5.24 27.69 9.79
C GLY A 322 -4.77 26.72 8.70
N ILE A 323 -5.12 27.01 7.45
CA ILE A 323 -4.81 26.14 6.30
C ILE A 323 -3.31 26.12 5.99
N ASP A 324 -2.61 27.23 6.18
CA ASP A 324 -1.19 27.43 5.84
C ASP A 324 -0.22 27.23 7.01
N ASN A 325 -0.75 26.88 8.19
CA ASN A 325 0.00 26.74 9.45
C ASN A 325 0.65 28.04 9.98
N ILE A 326 0.32 29.20 9.42
CA ILE A 326 0.80 30.51 9.87
C ILE A 326 -0.34 31.48 10.21
N GLY A 327 -1.59 30.99 10.22
CA GLY A 327 -2.78 31.76 10.56
C GLY A 327 -3.26 32.67 9.44
N GLY A 328 -3.05 32.27 8.18
CA GLY A 328 -3.66 32.93 7.02
C GLY A 328 -5.19 32.84 7.04
N PRO A 329 -5.88 33.65 6.22
CA PRO A 329 -7.32 33.77 6.28
C PRO A 329 -8.03 32.52 5.74
N LEU A 330 -9.14 32.15 6.37
CA LEU A 330 -10.13 31.21 5.83
C LEU A 330 -11.23 32.02 5.16
N ILE A 331 -11.24 32.02 3.85
CA ILE A 331 -12.16 32.84 3.04
C ILE A 331 -13.29 31.96 2.50
N SER A 332 -14.52 32.41 2.68
CA SER A 332 -15.75 31.78 2.15
C SER A 332 -16.46 32.75 1.21
N SER A 333 -16.82 32.30 0.00
CA SER A 333 -17.72 33.02 -0.90
C SER A 333 -19.01 32.23 -1.07
N ILE A 334 -20.15 32.83 -0.73
CA ILE A 334 -21.48 32.21 -0.88
C ILE A 334 -22.21 32.76 -2.13
N ASN A 335 -23.34 32.15 -2.49
CA ASN A 335 -24.13 32.53 -3.67
C ASN A 335 -23.31 32.45 -4.96
N CYS A 336 -22.40 31.48 -5.05
CA CYS A 336 -21.61 31.26 -6.25
C CYS A 336 -22.47 30.54 -7.28
N VAL A 337 -22.30 30.87 -8.56
CA VAL A 337 -22.89 30.11 -9.67
C VAL A 337 -21.86 29.87 -10.75
N VAL A 338 -22.06 28.79 -11.50
CA VAL A 338 -21.37 28.56 -12.77
C VAL A 338 -22.47 28.61 -13.84
N ALA A 339 -22.45 29.62 -14.71
CA ALA A 339 -23.63 30.00 -15.50
C ALA A 339 -24.14 28.89 -16.46
N ASN A 340 -23.26 28.02 -16.95
CA ASN A 340 -23.59 26.84 -17.74
C ASN A 340 -24.25 25.71 -16.93
N GLU A 341 -24.05 25.68 -15.61
CA GLU A 341 -24.62 24.71 -14.67
C GLU A 341 -25.77 25.30 -13.84
N SER A 342 -26.14 26.56 -14.10
CA SER A 342 -27.17 27.31 -13.36
C SER A 342 -28.26 27.84 -14.31
N PRO A 343 -29.18 26.97 -14.79
CA PRO A 343 -30.21 27.37 -15.75
C PRO A 343 -31.14 28.49 -15.27
N ASP A 344 -31.34 28.60 -13.95
CA ASP A 344 -32.16 29.64 -13.33
C ASP A 344 -31.35 30.82 -12.80
N GLY A 345 -30.02 30.82 -13.02
CA GLY A 345 -29.08 31.84 -12.53
C GLY A 345 -28.96 31.91 -11.01
N GLN A 346 -29.52 30.94 -10.28
CA GLN A 346 -29.59 30.94 -8.83
C GLN A 346 -29.12 29.63 -8.20
N GLU A 347 -29.28 28.49 -8.84
CA GLU A 347 -28.80 27.21 -8.33
C GLU A 347 -27.44 26.84 -8.95
N TRP A 348 -26.48 26.50 -8.11
CA TRP A 348 -25.27 25.78 -8.53
C TRP A 348 -25.03 24.70 -7.51
N ARG A 349 -25.10 23.44 -7.93
CA ARG A 349 -25.24 22.30 -7.02
C ARG A 349 -23.89 21.73 -6.61
N ASN A 350 -22.98 22.60 -6.22
CA ASN A 350 -21.64 22.22 -5.84
C ASN A 350 -21.04 23.15 -4.76
N ALA A 351 -19.98 22.68 -4.13
CA ALA A 351 -19.03 23.49 -3.37
C ALA A 351 -17.63 23.12 -3.88
N ALA A 352 -16.67 24.03 -3.70
CA ALA A 352 -15.30 23.76 -4.09
C ALA A 352 -14.31 24.63 -3.31
N TRP A 353 -13.12 24.11 -3.10
CA TRP A 353 -11.92 24.90 -2.85
C TRP A 353 -11.46 25.49 -4.20
N VAL A 354 -11.35 26.82 -4.31
CA VAL A 354 -10.94 27.53 -5.55
C VAL A 354 -10.15 28.79 -5.17
N GLU A 355 -9.04 29.08 -5.86
CA GLU A 355 -8.22 30.30 -5.64
C GLU A 355 -7.86 30.59 -4.16
N GLY A 356 -7.68 29.55 -3.34
CA GLY A 356 -7.31 29.69 -1.93
C GLY A 356 -8.47 29.96 -0.98
N GLN A 357 -9.71 29.72 -1.41
CA GLN A 357 -10.91 29.97 -0.64
C GLN A 357 -11.99 28.92 -0.90
N MET A 358 -12.96 28.79 0.01
CA MET A 358 -14.14 27.98 -0.23
C MET A 358 -15.18 28.78 -1.02
N VAL A 359 -15.72 28.19 -2.07
CA VAL A 359 -16.85 28.71 -2.84
C VAL A 359 -18.05 27.79 -2.66
N TYR A 360 -19.20 28.37 -2.36
CA TYR A 360 -20.42 27.61 -2.10
C TYR A 360 -21.52 28.02 -3.06
N GLY A 361 -22.01 27.04 -3.80
CA GLY A 361 -23.28 27.12 -4.49
C GLY A 361 -24.46 26.86 -3.56
N GLN A 362 -25.62 26.70 -4.17
CA GLN A 362 -26.91 26.59 -3.50
C GLN A 362 -27.88 25.79 -4.37
N ARG A 363 -28.87 25.19 -3.71
CA ARG A 363 -29.97 24.48 -4.38
C ARG A 363 -31.31 24.84 -3.77
N LYS A 364 -32.39 24.67 -4.53
CA LYS A 364 -33.74 24.82 -3.99
C LYS A 364 -34.12 23.60 -3.15
N VAL A 365 -34.50 23.86 -1.91
CA VAL A 365 -35.08 22.88 -0.98
C VAL A 365 -36.41 23.43 -0.51
N ARG A 366 -37.51 22.72 -0.82
CA ARG A 366 -38.88 23.19 -0.55
C ARG A 366 -39.17 24.60 -1.07
N GLY A 367 -38.62 24.94 -2.23
CA GLY A 367 -38.81 26.25 -2.89
C GLY A 367 -37.91 27.38 -2.37
N GLN A 368 -37.08 27.15 -1.36
CA GLN A 368 -36.13 28.14 -0.84
C GLN A 368 -34.69 27.76 -1.20
N LEU A 369 -33.85 28.76 -1.48
CA LEU A 369 -32.42 28.52 -1.72
C LEU A 369 -31.74 28.12 -0.41
N ARG A 370 -31.02 27.00 -0.46
CA ARG A 370 -30.18 26.48 0.62
C ARG A 370 -28.74 26.40 0.12
N SER A 371 -27.85 27.12 0.79
CA SER A 371 -26.42 27.10 0.52
C SER A 371 -25.82 25.74 0.84
N TYR A 372 -24.78 25.32 0.11
CA TYR A 372 -24.02 24.12 0.43
C TYR A 372 -23.22 24.26 1.75
N ALA A 373 -22.97 25.48 2.19
CA ALA A 373 -22.27 25.77 3.43
C ALA A 373 -23.05 25.40 4.72
N VAL A 374 -24.30 24.91 4.59
CA VAL A 374 -25.09 24.41 5.73
C VAL A 374 -24.55 23.11 6.31
N GLY A 375 -23.92 22.26 5.50
CA GLY A 375 -23.27 21.03 5.95
C GLY A 375 -21.91 21.35 6.57
N LEU A 376 -21.72 21.02 7.84
CA LEU A 376 -20.44 21.23 8.51
C LEU A 376 -19.35 20.31 7.93
N ASP A 377 -19.74 19.10 7.57
CA ASP A 377 -18.92 18.12 6.87
C ASP A 377 -18.45 18.61 5.49
N VAL A 378 -19.33 19.27 4.72
CA VAL A 378 -19.00 19.90 3.43
C VAL A 378 -18.01 21.04 3.62
N VAL A 379 -18.26 21.95 4.59
CA VAL A 379 -17.34 23.05 4.88
C VAL A 379 -15.97 22.53 5.34
N ALA A 380 -15.95 21.48 6.16
CA ALA A 380 -14.72 20.82 6.57
C ALA A 380 -14.00 20.16 5.37
N HIS A 381 -14.73 19.45 4.51
CA HIS A 381 -14.19 18.84 3.29
C HIS A 381 -13.48 19.88 2.41
N GLU A 382 -14.10 21.03 2.14
CA GLU A 382 -13.47 22.10 1.34
C GLU A 382 -12.22 22.69 2.01
N ILE A 383 -12.23 22.89 3.33
CA ILE A 383 -11.06 23.39 4.06
C ILE A 383 -9.91 22.37 4.02
N PHE A 384 -10.22 21.06 4.10
CA PHE A 384 -9.20 20.02 4.07
C PHE A 384 -8.60 19.77 2.68
N HIS A 385 -9.28 20.15 1.59
CA HIS A 385 -8.59 20.33 0.30
C HIS A 385 -7.51 21.40 0.39
N GLY A 386 -7.78 22.52 1.03
CA GLY A 386 -6.78 23.56 1.30
C GLY A 386 -5.61 23.05 2.13
N VAL A 387 -5.86 22.27 3.18
CA VAL A 387 -4.80 21.64 3.99
C VAL A 387 -3.95 20.70 3.14
N THR A 388 -4.58 19.89 2.28
CA THR A 388 -3.90 18.99 1.35
C THR A 388 -3.01 19.78 0.37
N ASP A 389 -3.50 20.88 -0.21
CA ASP A 389 -2.73 21.76 -1.10
C ASP A 389 -1.53 22.43 -0.41
N ARG A 390 -1.65 22.77 0.87
CA ARG A 390 -0.53 23.33 1.65
C ARG A 390 0.44 22.27 2.19
N THR A 391 0.16 20.97 2.02
CA THR A 391 0.96 19.89 2.60
C THR A 391 1.35 18.82 1.57
N ALA A 392 0.60 17.72 1.47
CA ALA A 392 0.90 16.59 0.58
C ALA A 392 0.90 16.98 -0.90
N ARG A 393 0.05 17.95 -1.27
CA ARG A 393 -0.18 18.40 -2.65
C ARG A 393 -0.54 17.25 -3.59
N LEU A 394 -1.37 16.32 -3.10
CA LEU A 394 -1.88 15.18 -3.86
C LEU A 394 -2.43 15.66 -5.20
N GLN A 395 -1.90 15.12 -6.30
CA GLN A 395 -2.37 15.45 -7.63
C GLN A 395 -3.85 15.07 -7.73
N TYR A 396 -4.66 15.92 -8.34
CA TYR A 396 -6.09 15.67 -8.43
C TYR A 396 -6.42 14.79 -9.64
N ALA A 397 -5.84 13.57 -9.65
CA ALA A 397 -6.02 12.59 -10.72
C ALA A 397 -5.80 11.15 -10.23
N GLY A 398 -6.65 10.22 -10.70
CA GLY A 398 -6.59 8.78 -10.39
C GLY A 398 -6.58 8.50 -8.88
N GLU A 399 -5.80 7.50 -8.43
CA GLU A 399 -5.70 7.12 -7.01
C GLU A 399 -5.25 8.29 -6.10
N SER A 400 -4.36 9.16 -6.57
CA SER A 400 -3.89 10.29 -5.77
C SER A 400 -4.98 11.34 -5.58
N GLY A 401 -5.79 11.59 -6.61
CA GLY A 401 -6.96 12.45 -6.50
C GLY A 401 -8.05 11.80 -5.64
N ALA A 402 -8.22 10.49 -5.73
CA ALA A 402 -9.12 9.74 -4.86
C ALA A 402 -8.68 9.77 -3.38
N LEU A 403 -7.37 9.82 -3.10
CA LEU A 403 -6.86 10.10 -1.75
C LEU A 403 -7.18 11.53 -1.32
N ASN A 404 -7.03 12.52 -2.22
CA ASN A 404 -7.35 13.92 -1.93
C ASN A 404 -8.83 14.05 -1.48
N GLU A 405 -9.75 13.47 -2.26
CA GLU A 405 -11.17 13.36 -1.92
C GLU A 405 -11.42 12.60 -0.62
N SER A 406 -10.79 11.44 -0.45
CA SER A 406 -11.02 10.59 0.72
C SER A 406 -10.54 11.25 2.01
N TYR A 407 -9.39 11.94 2.01
CA TYR A 407 -8.95 12.67 3.20
C TYR A 407 -9.88 13.84 3.53
N SER A 408 -10.38 14.57 2.52
CA SER A 408 -11.39 15.61 2.74
C SER A 408 -12.68 15.05 3.36
N ASP A 409 -13.17 13.89 2.88
CA ASP A 409 -14.32 13.18 3.46
C ASP A 409 -14.06 12.70 4.89
N ILE A 410 -12.91 12.07 5.14
CA ILE A 410 -12.48 11.57 6.45
C ILE A 410 -12.53 12.71 7.49
N PHE A 411 -11.99 13.87 7.15
CA PHE A 411 -12.04 15.02 8.04
C PHE A 411 -13.41 15.69 8.10
N GLY A 412 -14.18 15.66 7.01
CA GLY A 412 -15.61 16.03 7.02
C GLY A 412 -16.36 15.29 8.13
N ILE A 413 -16.26 13.96 8.14
CA ILE A 413 -16.88 13.10 9.16
C ILE A 413 -16.30 13.31 10.56
N ILE A 414 -14.98 13.38 10.71
CA ILE A 414 -14.37 13.58 12.02
C ILE A 414 -14.81 14.90 12.63
N VAL A 415 -14.83 15.99 11.86
CA VAL A 415 -15.18 17.32 12.36
C VAL A 415 -16.68 17.41 12.67
N SER A 416 -17.55 16.92 11.79
CA SER A 416 -19.00 16.99 11.99
C SER A 416 -19.46 16.20 13.22
N ASN A 417 -18.76 15.12 13.55
CA ASN A 417 -19.07 14.28 14.71
C ASN A 417 -18.19 14.57 15.95
N PHE A 418 -17.27 15.53 15.90
CA PHE A 418 -16.21 15.62 16.91
C PHE A 418 -16.72 15.84 18.35
N GLU A 419 -17.84 16.55 18.50
CA GLU A 419 -18.44 16.79 19.82
C GLU A 419 -19.18 15.57 20.38
N GLU A 420 -19.50 14.56 19.55
CA GLU A 420 -20.11 13.30 19.98
C GLU A 420 -19.04 12.30 20.45
N PRO A 421 -18.91 12.04 21.76
CA PRO A 421 -17.91 11.11 22.29
C PRO A 421 -18.18 9.63 21.95
N ASN A 422 -19.43 9.26 21.65
CA ASN A 422 -19.78 7.89 21.31
C ASN A 422 -19.69 7.64 19.78
N LEU A 423 -18.63 6.95 19.35
CA LEU A 423 -18.44 6.63 17.92
C LEU A 423 -19.56 5.80 17.29
N SER A 424 -20.37 5.08 18.09
CA SER A 424 -21.53 4.36 17.53
C SER A 424 -22.68 5.28 17.12
N ALA A 425 -22.68 6.53 17.58
CA ALA A 425 -23.68 7.54 17.25
C ALA A 425 -23.23 8.43 16.08
N TRP A 426 -22.02 8.22 15.56
CA TRP A 426 -21.50 9.02 14.46
C TRP A 426 -22.30 8.79 13.18
N ASN A 427 -22.56 9.89 12.46
CA ASN A 427 -23.02 9.84 11.08
C ASN A 427 -21.81 9.63 10.15
N TRP A 428 -21.97 8.71 9.19
CA TRP A 428 -20.94 8.34 8.21
C TRP A 428 -21.27 8.82 6.79
N GLU A 429 -22.37 9.53 6.65
CA GLU A 429 -22.83 10.10 5.39
C GLU A 429 -22.26 11.52 5.19
N MET A 430 -22.04 11.90 3.92
CA MET A 430 -21.60 13.24 3.54
C MET A 430 -22.74 14.01 2.85
N GLY A 431 -23.00 15.24 3.28
CA GLY A 431 -23.92 16.20 2.69
C GLY A 431 -25.39 15.92 2.99
N GLU A 432 -25.71 15.27 4.11
CA GLU A 432 -27.08 14.90 4.50
C GLU A 432 -28.00 16.12 4.69
N GLU A 433 -27.47 17.26 5.14
CA GLU A 433 -28.27 18.46 5.44
C GLU A 433 -28.72 19.22 4.18
N LEU A 434 -28.16 18.88 3.01
CA LEU A 434 -28.40 19.55 1.73
C LEU A 434 -29.75 19.21 1.09
N GLN A 435 -30.42 18.15 1.53
CA GLN A 435 -31.30 17.47 0.61
C GLN A 435 -32.77 17.91 0.61
N GLY A 436 -33.46 17.96 1.76
CA GLY A 436 -34.92 17.92 1.76
C GLY A 436 -35.58 16.71 1.04
N THR A 437 -34.79 15.85 0.35
CA THR A 437 -35.13 14.58 -0.34
C THR A 437 -34.26 13.37 0.07
N GLY A 438 -33.27 13.52 0.97
CA GLY A 438 -32.58 12.42 1.66
C GLY A 438 -31.57 11.53 0.91
N ILE A 439 -30.87 11.98 -0.14
CA ILE A 439 -29.75 11.22 -0.74
C ILE A 439 -28.40 11.90 -0.44
N PRO A 440 -27.70 11.54 0.64
CA PRO A 440 -26.30 11.90 0.85
C PRO A 440 -25.43 11.68 -0.39
N LEU A 441 -24.38 12.49 -0.52
CA LEU A 441 -23.47 12.41 -1.66
C LEU A 441 -22.65 11.13 -1.61
N ARG A 442 -22.20 10.74 -0.41
CA ARG A 442 -21.32 9.60 -0.14
C ARG A 442 -21.62 9.02 1.24
N ASP A 443 -21.19 7.77 1.47
CA ASP A 443 -21.30 7.07 2.75
C ASP A 443 -20.02 6.27 2.98
N LEU A 444 -19.23 6.64 3.99
CA LEU A 444 -17.96 5.99 4.28
C LEU A 444 -18.17 4.54 4.77
N SER A 445 -19.30 4.25 5.41
CA SER A 445 -19.62 2.92 5.93
C SER A 445 -20.12 1.96 4.85
N ASN A 446 -20.72 2.52 3.78
CA ASN A 446 -21.25 1.77 2.65
C ASN A 446 -21.15 2.56 1.33
N PRO A 447 -19.94 2.67 0.73
CA PRO A 447 -19.72 3.44 -0.49
C PRO A 447 -20.63 3.02 -1.66
N SER A 448 -20.92 1.72 -1.75
CA SER A 448 -21.78 1.14 -2.78
C SER A 448 -23.21 1.71 -2.78
N LYS A 449 -23.69 2.23 -1.64
CA LYS A 449 -24.99 2.90 -1.51
C LYS A 449 -25.16 4.05 -2.51
N TYR A 450 -24.07 4.73 -2.83
CA TYR A 450 -24.02 5.85 -3.78
C TYR A 450 -23.09 5.58 -4.97
N ARG A 451 -23.00 4.31 -5.38
CA ARG A 451 -22.27 3.85 -6.58
C ARG A 451 -20.75 4.10 -6.55
N GLN A 452 -20.18 4.23 -5.36
CA GLN A 452 -18.73 4.25 -5.20
C GLN A 452 -18.22 2.81 -4.98
N PRO A 453 -17.11 2.39 -5.62
CA PRO A 453 -16.48 1.11 -5.30
C PRO A 453 -16.05 1.04 -3.84
N ALA A 454 -16.20 -0.14 -3.24
CA ALA A 454 -15.82 -0.45 -1.87
C ALA A 454 -14.56 -1.33 -1.78
N GLN A 455 -14.06 -1.81 -2.92
CA GLN A 455 -12.96 -2.77 -3.01
C GLN A 455 -12.02 -2.38 -4.15
N MET A 456 -10.72 -2.62 -3.98
CA MET A 456 -9.70 -2.29 -4.98
C MET A 456 -9.89 -3.03 -6.31
N ARG A 457 -10.47 -4.24 -6.28
CA ARG A 457 -10.82 -4.99 -7.50
C ARG A 457 -11.90 -4.32 -8.37
N ASP A 458 -12.69 -3.44 -7.76
CA ASP A 458 -13.79 -2.71 -8.40
C ASP A 458 -13.37 -1.28 -8.79
N TYR A 459 -12.06 -0.98 -8.74
CA TYR A 459 -11.51 0.33 -9.10
C TYR A 459 -11.90 0.74 -10.52
N LEU A 460 -12.40 1.97 -10.67
CA LEU A 460 -12.86 2.52 -11.94
C LEU A 460 -11.70 3.18 -12.70
N ASN A 461 -11.29 2.59 -13.82
CA ASN A 461 -10.29 3.18 -14.73
C ASN A 461 -10.96 4.16 -15.72
N LEU A 462 -11.22 5.38 -15.25
CA LEU A 462 -11.80 6.45 -16.07
C LEU A 462 -10.72 7.32 -16.73
N PRO A 463 -11.03 8.02 -17.85
CA PRO A 463 -10.09 8.97 -18.45
C PRO A 463 -9.75 10.12 -17.50
N ILE A 464 -8.49 10.55 -17.48
CA ILE A 464 -8.04 11.75 -16.73
C ILE A 464 -8.48 13.01 -17.49
N THR A 465 -9.77 13.27 -17.43
CA THR A 465 -10.47 14.41 -18.02
C THR A 465 -11.63 14.77 -17.09
N GLU A 466 -12.17 15.97 -17.23
CA GLU A 466 -13.31 16.41 -16.41
C GLU A 466 -14.54 15.51 -16.56
N ALA A 467 -14.85 15.07 -17.78
CA ALA A 467 -15.94 14.12 -18.03
C ALA A 467 -15.68 12.72 -17.41
N GLY A 468 -14.42 12.35 -17.23
CA GLY A 468 -14.00 11.12 -16.57
C GLY A 468 -13.72 11.30 -15.08
N ASP A 469 -14.17 12.41 -14.48
CA ASP A 469 -13.92 12.74 -13.06
C ASP A 469 -12.43 12.66 -12.70
N TRP A 470 -11.57 13.16 -13.61
CA TRP A 470 -10.11 13.14 -13.49
C TRP A 470 -9.52 11.74 -13.18
N GLY A 471 -10.13 10.68 -13.71
CA GLY A 471 -9.77 9.31 -13.37
C GLY A 471 -10.56 8.73 -12.20
N GLY A 472 -11.80 9.21 -12.02
CA GLY A 472 -12.75 8.73 -11.02
C GLY A 472 -12.39 9.11 -9.59
N VAL A 473 -11.87 10.31 -9.34
CA VAL A 473 -11.39 10.72 -8.00
C VAL A 473 -12.50 10.66 -6.95
N HIS A 474 -13.72 11.12 -7.26
CA HIS A 474 -14.86 11.07 -6.34
C HIS A 474 -15.46 9.67 -6.24
N PHE A 475 -15.33 8.83 -7.27
CA PHE A 475 -15.81 7.46 -7.21
C PHE A 475 -14.86 6.57 -6.40
N ASN A 476 -13.59 6.52 -6.80
CA ASN A 476 -12.58 5.63 -6.24
C ASN A 476 -12.21 5.98 -4.79
N SER A 477 -12.53 7.19 -4.31
CA SER A 477 -12.37 7.58 -2.89
C SER A 477 -13.15 6.65 -1.94
N GLY A 478 -14.24 6.03 -2.41
CA GLY A 478 -15.04 5.05 -1.65
C GLY A 478 -14.22 3.89 -1.07
N ILE A 479 -13.20 3.42 -1.80
CA ILE A 479 -12.35 2.29 -1.37
C ILE A 479 -11.55 2.68 -0.11
N HIS A 480 -10.92 3.86 -0.14
CA HIS A 480 -10.14 4.37 0.99
C HIS A 480 -11.03 4.89 2.12
N ASN A 481 -12.20 5.47 1.80
CA ASN A 481 -13.24 5.86 2.76
C ASN A 481 -13.70 4.67 3.61
N LEU A 482 -13.94 3.51 2.99
CA LEU A 482 -14.32 2.30 3.72
C LEU A 482 -13.20 1.76 4.61
N ALA A 483 -11.94 1.82 4.16
CA ALA A 483 -10.80 1.50 5.01
C ALA A 483 -10.76 2.44 6.23
N ALA A 484 -10.93 3.75 6.03
CA ALA A 484 -10.95 4.70 7.13
C ALA A 484 -12.09 4.46 8.11
N TYR A 485 -13.32 4.18 7.62
CA TYR A 485 -14.45 3.78 8.47
C TYR A 485 -14.11 2.55 9.33
N LYS A 486 -13.49 1.52 8.75
CA LYS A 486 -13.08 0.31 9.47
C LYS A 486 -12.02 0.59 10.53
N ILE A 487 -11.09 1.50 10.27
CA ILE A 487 -10.12 1.97 11.28
C ILE A 487 -10.84 2.68 12.42
N MET A 488 -11.69 3.65 12.11
CA MET A 488 -12.39 4.47 13.11
C MET A 488 -13.32 3.63 14.00
N THR A 489 -13.92 2.58 13.44
CA THR A 489 -14.87 1.71 14.15
C THR A 489 -14.25 0.44 14.72
N ALA A 490 -12.93 0.27 14.63
CA ALA A 490 -12.26 -0.92 15.13
C ALA A 490 -12.40 -1.06 16.64
N LYS A 491 -12.66 -2.29 17.10
CA LYS A 491 -12.91 -2.64 18.50
C LYS A 491 -11.96 -3.71 19.00
N ASP A 492 -11.68 -3.68 20.30
CA ASP A 492 -10.98 -4.75 21.00
C ASP A 492 -11.88 -5.99 21.20
N ARG A 493 -11.35 -7.02 21.86
CA ARG A 493 -12.07 -8.27 22.13
C ARG A 493 -13.23 -8.09 23.10
N GLN A 494 -13.24 -7.00 23.85
CA GLN A 494 -14.27 -6.64 24.83
C GLN A 494 -15.36 -5.75 24.20
N GLY A 495 -15.20 -5.38 22.92
CA GLY A 495 -16.15 -4.56 22.18
C GLY A 495 -15.97 -3.05 22.38
N ALA A 496 -14.90 -2.62 23.05
CA ALA A 496 -14.57 -1.20 23.20
C ALA A 496 -13.81 -0.70 21.96
N TYR A 497 -14.06 0.55 21.55
CA TYR A 497 -13.34 1.16 20.43
C TYR A 497 -11.85 1.28 20.75
N LEU A 498 -11.01 0.89 19.78
CA LEU A 498 -9.55 0.93 19.93
C LEU A 498 -9.01 2.37 19.90
N PHE A 499 -9.72 3.28 19.24
CA PHE A 499 -9.28 4.65 19.02
C PHE A 499 -10.31 5.64 19.59
N ASP A 500 -9.81 6.71 20.20
CA ASP A 500 -10.62 7.87 20.55
C ASP A 500 -10.59 8.92 19.42
N ARG A 501 -11.55 9.84 19.45
CA ARG A 501 -11.73 10.90 18.45
C ARG A 501 -10.48 11.77 18.20
N LYS A 502 -9.68 12.06 19.24
CA LYS A 502 -8.46 12.88 19.11
C LYS A 502 -7.35 12.08 18.45
N SER A 503 -7.21 10.82 18.83
CA SER A 503 -6.22 9.90 18.24
C SER A 503 -6.51 9.63 16.75
N LEU A 504 -7.78 9.50 16.36
CA LEU A 504 -8.19 9.37 14.95
C LEU A 504 -7.86 10.62 14.15
N ALA A 505 -8.23 11.80 14.66
CA ALA A 505 -7.89 13.08 14.03
C ALA A 505 -6.38 13.22 13.82
N ALA A 506 -5.57 12.92 14.84
CA ALA A 506 -4.12 12.97 14.75
C ALA A 506 -3.54 11.93 13.77
N LEU A 507 -4.04 10.70 13.78
CA LEU A 507 -3.57 9.60 12.91
C LEU A 507 -3.71 9.96 11.43
N PHE A 508 -4.91 10.37 10.99
CA PHE A 508 -5.12 10.75 9.60
C PHE A 508 -4.39 12.06 9.24
N TYR A 509 -4.31 13.02 10.16
CA TYR A 509 -3.68 14.32 9.91
C TYR A 509 -2.17 14.19 9.71
N LEU A 510 -1.50 13.44 10.58
CA LEU A 510 -0.07 13.19 10.46
C LEU A 510 0.23 12.36 9.22
N THR A 511 -0.63 11.41 8.85
CA THR A 511 -0.47 10.64 7.61
C THR A 511 -0.48 11.56 6.40
N LEU A 512 -1.54 12.36 6.24
CA LEU A 512 -1.68 13.31 5.14
C LEU A 512 -0.52 14.31 5.11
N THR A 513 -0.23 14.97 6.23
CA THR A 513 0.67 16.13 6.22
C THR A 513 2.16 15.78 6.26
N GLN A 514 2.53 14.62 6.81
CA GLN A 514 3.93 14.28 7.07
C GLN A 514 4.50 13.23 6.11
N TYR A 515 3.65 12.34 5.59
CA TYR A 515 4.10 11.14 4.91
C TYR A 515 3.64 11.01 3.45
N LEU A 516 2.53 11.66 3.07
CA LEU A 516 2.06 11.67 1.68
C LEU A 516 2.72 12.76 0.84
N SER A 517 2.77 12.50 -0.47
CA SER A 517 3.37 13.36 -1.48
C SER A 517 2.45 13.47 -2.70
N ARG A 518 2.84 14.31 -3.67
CA ARG A 518 2.02 14.65 -4.85
C ARG A 518 1.50 13.44 -5.62
N THR A 519 2.24 12.34 -5.65
CA THR A 519 1.93 11.15 -6.48
C THR A 519 1.62 9.92 -5.64
N SER A 520 1.33 10.11 -4.34
CA SER A 520 1.00 9.01 -3.44
C SER A 520 -0.26 8.27 -3.90
N LEU A 521 -0.20 6.94 -3.83
CA LEU A 521 -1.25 5.98 -4.18
C LEU A 521 -1.85 5.35 -2.91
N PHE A 522 -2.91 4.55 -3.02
CA PHE A 522 -3.59 3.93 -1.86
C PHE A 522 -2.65 3.11 -0.98
N ARG A 523 -1.74 2.36 -1.59
CA ARG A 523 -0.71 1.59 -0.87
C ARG A 523 0.26 2.49 -0.08
N ASP A 524 0.55 3.69 -0.59
CA ASP A 524 1.47 4.62 0.07
C ASP A 524 0.76 5.23 1.29
N SER A 525 -0.56 5.48 1.18
CA SER A 525 -1.43 5.83 2.32
C SER A 525 -1.43 4.75 3.40
N ARG A 526 -1.62 3.48 3.02
CA ARG A 526 -1.53 2.33 3.93
C ARG A 526 -0.18 2.30 4.67
N GLY A 527 0.94 2.37 3.94
CA GLY A 527 2.27 2.34 4.55
C GLY A 527 2.49 3.52 5.51
N ALA A 528 2.06 4.71 5.10
CA ALA A 528 2.19 5.94 5.88
C ALA A 528 1.39 5.90 7.18
N ILE A 529 0.13 5.49 7.16
CA ILE A 529 -0.72 5.49 8.35
C ILE A 529 -0.30 4.42 9.36
N GLU A 530 0.18 3.27 8.88
CA GLU A 530 0.79 2.27 9.75
C GLU A 530 2.06 2.84 10.42
N LEU A 531 2.88 3.63 9.71
CA LEU A 531 4.06 4.31 10.29
C LEU A 531 3.66 5.31 11.37
N VAL A 532 2.69 6.17 11.07
CA VAL A 532 2.16 7.17 12.01
C VAL A 532 1.60 6.48 13.25
N GLY A 533 0.87 5.39 13.09
CA GLY A 533 0.34 4.61 14.21
C GLY A 533 1.45 4.16 15.18
N ARG A 534 2.62 3.79 14.67
CA ARG A 534 3.77 3.40 15.51
C ARG A 534 4.32 4.57 16.32
N THR A 535 4.43 5.75 15.72
CA THR A 535 4.89 6.96 16.41
C THR A 535 3.86 7.45 17.42
N LEU A 536 2.60 7.56 17.00
CA LEU A 536 1.51 8.16 17.76
C LEU A 536 1.17 7.33 19.00
N PHE A 537 1.17 6.00 18.87
CA PHE A 537 0.85 5.08 19.97
C PHE A 537 2.10 4.51 20.66
N ARG A 538 3.28 5.12 20.48
CA ARG A 538 4.53 4.59 21.05
C ARG A 538 4.54 4.48 22.57
N GLY A 539 3.75 5.32 23.24
CA GLY A 539 3.61 5.36 24.70
C GLY A 539 2.56 4.38 25.26
N ASP A 540 1.75 3.76 24.39
CA ASP A 540 0.76 2.77 24.81
C ASP A 540 1.45 1.46 25.23
N ALA A 541 0.74 0.65 26.04
CA ALA A 541 1.13 -0.72 26.30
C ALA A 541 1.28 -1.49 24.97
N ILE A 542 2.27 -2.39 24.90
CA ILE A 542 2.66 -3.08 23.66
C ILE A 542 1.48 -3.84 23.04
N GLU A 543 0.64 -4.47 23.86
CA GLU A 543 -0.55 -5.20 23.43
C GLU A 543 -1.60 -4.28 22.80
N VAL A 544 -1.83 -3.12 23.41
CA VAL A 544 -2.79 -2.11 22.93
C VAL A 544 -2.29 -1.51 21.62
N ARG A 545 -1.01 -1.14 21.55
CA ARG A 545 -0.38 -0.63 20.33
C ARG A 545 -0.47 -1.64 19.19
N ASN A 546 -0.15 -2.90 19.45
CA ASN A 546 -0.20 -3.96 18.45
C ASN A 546 -1.64 -4.20 17.97
N ALA A 547 -2.63 -4.15 18.86
CA ALA A 547 -4.04 -4.25 18.47
C ALA A 547 -4.47 -3.09 17.54
N LYS A 548 -4.06 -1.85 17.86
CA LYS A 548 -4.29 -0.68 16.99
C LYS A 548 -3.65 -0.84 15.61
N LEU A 549 -2.38 -1.26 15.56
CA LEU A 549 -1.65 -1.45 14.29
C LEU A 549 -2.26 -2.59 13.45
N GLN A 550 -2.66 -3.69 14.09
CA GLN A 550 -3.36 -4.79 13.41
C GLN A 550 -4.71 -4.37 12.86
N ALA A 551 -5.47 -3.55 13.59
CA ALA A 551 -6.73 -3.00 13.12
C ALA A 551 -6.54 -2.10 11.89
N ILE A 552 -5.49 -1.26 11.90
CA ILE A 552 -5.12 -0.44 10.73
C ILE A 552 -4.83 -1.33 9.53
N ALA A 553 -3.92 -2.31 9.66
CA ALA A 553 -3.56 -3.19 8.56
C ALA A 553 -4.76 -3.97 8.00
N ARG A 554 -5.57 -4.56 8.90
CA ARG A 554 -6.78 -5.31 8.53
C ARG A 554 -7.78 -4.45 7.76
N ALA A 555 -7.97 -3.19 8.13
CA ALA A 555 -8.90 -2.29 7.45
C ALA A 555 -8.54 -2.08 5.98
N PHE A 556 -7.25 -1.99 5.65
CA PHE A 556 -6.78 -1.90 4.26
C PHE A 556 -6.82 -3.25 3.54
N ASP A 557 -6.49 -4.35 4.21
CA ASP A 557 -6.59 -5.70 3.65
C ASP A 557 -8.03 -6.02 3.22
N GLU A 558 -9.01 -5.65 4.04
CA GLU A 558 -10.43 -5.90 3.79
C GLU A 558 -11.00 -5.14 2.59
N VAL A 559 -10.34 -4.07 2.13
CA VAL A 559 -10.71 -3.34 0.91
C VAL A 559 -9.77 -3.63 -0.27
N GLY A 560 -8.81 -4.55 -0.10
CA GLY A 560 -7.89 -4.99 -1.16
C GLY A 560 -6.72 -4.04 -1.45
N ILE A 561 -6.34 -3.16 -0.53
CA ILE A 561 -5.17 -2.29 -0.68
C ILE A 561 -3.97 -3.00 -0.05
N SER A 562 -3.09 -3.62 -0.84
CA SER A 562 -1.89 -4.35 -0.39
C SER A 562 -0.59 -3.54 -0.49
N ILE A 563 0.44 -3.96 0.25
CA ILE A 563 1.79 -3.37 0.20
C ILE A 563 2.68 -4.07 -0.86
N SER A 564 2.28 -5.25 -1.35
CA SER A 564 2.90 -5.97 -2.49
C SER A 564 2.19 -5.63 -3.82
N GLY A 565 2.97 -5.29 -4.86
CA GLY A 565 2.51 -4.62 -6.11
C GLY A 565 1.69 -5.47 -7.09
N GLN A 566 0.81 -4.78 -7.83
CA GLN A 566 -0.24 -5.25 -8.76
C GLN A 566 0.23 -6.03 -10.01
N GLU A 567 -0.54 -7.05 -10.40
CA GLU A 567 -0.95 -7.30 -11.80
C GLU A 567 -2.46 -7.59 -11.83
N GLN A 568 -3.24 -6.62 -12.31
CA GLN A 568 -4.53 -6.83 -12.96
C GLN A 568 -4.83 -5.59 -13.82
N LEU A 569 -5.58 -5.81 -14.90
CA LEU A 569 -5.90 -4.95 -16.07
C LEU A 569 -4.95 -5.28 -17.25
N LEU A 570 -5.38 -5.83 -18.39
CA LEU A 570 -6.64 -5.70 -19.14
C LEU A 570 -6.89 -6.98 -19.99
N ASP A 571 -8.13 -7.41 -20.14
CA ASP A 571 -8.81 -7.42 -21.46
C ASP A 571 -10.32 -7.62 -21.27
N GLY A 572 -11.11 -6.84 -21.99
CA GLY A 572 -12.56 -6.88 -21.98
C GLY A 572 -13.08 -7.17 -23.38
N SER A 573 -14.16 -7.93 -23.47
CA SER A 573 -15.06 -7.83 -24.62
C SER A 573 -16.46 -8.42 -24.34
N VAL A 574 -17.46 -7.56 -24.56
CA VAL A 574 -18.85 -7.82 -24.96
C VAL A 574 -19.75 -8.59 -23.97
N PHE A 575 -20.54 -7.83 -23.21
CA PHE A 575 -21.89 -8.25 -22.84
C PHE A 575 -22.90 -7.64 -23.81
N SER A 576 -23.49 -8.50 -24.64
CA SER A 576 -24.74 -8.24 -25.33
C SER A 576 -25.76 -9.30 -24.91
N GLY A 577 -26.92 -8.83 -24.44
CA GLY A 577 -28.20 -9.45 -24.79
C GLY A 577 -28.68 -10.65 -23.97
N ASP A 578 -29.67 -10.33 -23.14
CA ASP A 578 -30.94 -11.06 -22.99
C ASP A 578 -31.08 -12.23 -22.01
N SER A 579 -31.98 -11.95 -21.05
CA SER A 579 -32.80 -12.84 -20.26
C SER A 579 -33.53 -13.91 -21.07
N ILE A 580 -33.74 -15.10 -20.50
CA ILE A 580 -35.07 -15.73 -20.30
C ILE A 580 -34.95 -17.00 -19.43
N THR A 581 -35.92 -17.09 -18.53
CA THR A 581 -36.34 -18.12 -17.58
C THR A 581 -36.53 -19.55 -18.12
N ARG A 582 -36.26 -20.60 -17.32
CA ARG A 582 -37.26 -21.45 -16.61
C ARG A 582 -36.67 -22.79 -16.14
N SER A 583 -37.14 -23.18 -14.96
CA SER A 583 -37.04 -24.45 -14.22
C SER A 583 -37.21 -25.75 -15.02
N GLN A 584 -36.41 -26.77 -14.68
CA GLN A 584 -36.91 -28.16 -14.52
C GLN A 584 -36.00 -28.98 -13.59
N GLN A 585 -36.65 -29.74 -12.71
CA GLN A 585 -36.09 -30.60 -11.68
C GLN A 585 -35.56 -31.95 -12.22
N LEU A 586 -34.45 -32.38 -11.61
CA LEU A 586 -34.07 -33.73 -11.18
C LEU A 586 -33.86 -34.84 -12.24
N GLY A 587 -32.59 -35.24 -12.38
CA GLY A 587 -32.14 -36.55 -12.86
C GLY A 587 -30.71 -36.80 -12.38
N ASN A 588 -30.51 -37.87 -11.62
CA ASN A 588 -29.26 -38.30 -10.99
C ASN A 588 -28.02 -38.24 -11.90
N GLY A 589 -26.94 -37.67 -11.35
CA GLY A 589 -25.60 -37.66 -11.93
C GLY A 589 -25.09 -36.24 -12.10
N SER A 590 -24.71 -35.58 -11.00
CA SER A 590 -24.02 -34.29 -11.10
C SER A 590 -22.72 -34.48 -11.89
N PRO A 591 -22.53 -33.85 -13.05
CA PRO A 591 -21.20 -33.66 -13.58
C PRO A 591 -20.49 -32.78 -12.55
N ARG A 592 -19.37 -33.24 -11.99
CA ARG A 592 -18.47 -32.32 -11.29
C ARG A 592 -18.12 -31.24 -12.31
N ILE A 593 -18.57 -30.01 -12.07
CA ILE A 593 -18.01 -28.85 -12.75
C ILE A 593 -16.60 -28.73 -12.17
N VAL A 594 -15.64 -29.38 -12.82
CA VAL A 594 -14.22 -29.29 -12.48
C VAL A 594 -13.79 -27.92 -12.97
N GLY A 595 -13.29 -27.09 -12.06
CA GLY A 595 -12.63 -25.84 -12.41
C GLY A 595 -11.34 -26.11 -13.20
N ASN A 596 -10.52 -25.08 -13.47
CA ASN A 596 -9.28 -25.29 -14.21
C ASN A 596 -8.34 -26.28 -13.48
N HIS A 597 -7.43 -26.92 -14.22
CA HIS A 597 -6.44 -27.85 -13.66
C HIS A 597 -5.18 -27.08 -13.26
N TYR A 598 -4.79 -27.19 -11.99
CA TYR A 598 -3.64 -26.51 -11.42
C TYR A 598 -2.56 -27.49 -10.96
N LEU A 599 -1.32 -27.12 -11.23
CA LEU A 599 -0.14 -27.78 -10.70
C LEU A 599 0.55 -26.87 -9.66
N VAL A 600 0.65 -27.36 -8.43
CA VAL A 600 1.25 -26.63 -7.30
C VAL A 600 2.58 -27.26 -6.94
N TYR A 601 3.66 -26.48 -7.04
CA TYR A 601 4.99 -26.90 -6.63
C TYR A 601 5.30 -26.43 -5.21
N VAL A 602 5.65 -27.38 -4.33
CA VAL A 602 6.05 -27.11 -2.95
C VAL A 602 7.52 -27.45 -2.78
N HIS A 603 8.34 -26.42 -2.65
CA HIS A 603 9.78 -26.57 -2.58
C HIS A 603 10.24 -26.92 -1.17
N GLY A 604 11.36 -27.66 -1.10
CA GLY A 604 12.17 -27.79 0.10
C GLY A 604 12.88 -26.49 0.44
N ILE A 605 13.84 -26.55 1.35
CA ILE A 605 14.53 -25.35 1.80
C ILE A 605 15.85 -25.16 1.05
N SER A 606 16.01 -23.96 0.49
CA SER A 606 17.24 -23.21 0.23
C SER A 606 16.82 -21.82 -0.27
N GLN A 607 17.74 -20.88 -0.57
CA GLN A 607 17.34 -19.58 -1.13
C GLN A 607 16.68 -19.74 -2.51
N HIS A 608 15.35 -19.70 -2.53
CA HIS A 608 14.55 -19.74 -3.75
C HIS A 608 14.01 -18.34 -4.07
N ARG A 609 14.25 -17.88 -5.30
CA ARG A 609 13.60 -16.70 -5.88
C ARG A 609 12.34 -17.15 -6.62
N GLU A 610 11.46 -16.21 -6.94
CA GLU A 610 10.35 -16.44 -7.87
C GLU A 610 10.85 -17.14 -9.15
N HIS A 611 10.05 -18.03 -9.73
CA HIS A 611 10.40 -18.88 -10.88
C HIS A 611 11.31 -20.08 -10.59
N TYR A 612 11.43 -20.51 -9.32
CA TYR A 612 12.32 -21.64 -8.99
C TYR A 612 11.86 -22.97 -9.62
N SER A 613 10.55 -23.20 -9.75
CA SER A 613 9.99 -24.40 -10.38
C SER A 613 10.10 -24.40 -11.90
N ASP A 614 10.65 -23.35 -12.54
CA ASP A 614 10.76 -23.28 -14.00
C ASP A 614 11.52 -24.46 -14.59
N SER A 615 12.61 -24.87 -13.95
CA SER A 615 13.39 -26.04 -14.39
C SER A 615 12.56 -27.35 -14.26
N TRP A 616 11.73 -27.46 -13.23
CA TRP A 616 10.87 -28.62 -13.01
C TRP A 616 9.73 -28.64 -14.02
N TRP A 617 9.16 -27.47 -14.30
CA TRP A 617 8.16 -27.30 -15.35
C TRP A 617 8.74 -27.60 -16.73
N GLN A 618 9.93 -27.12 -17.08
CA GLN A 618 10.58 -27.42 -18.36
C GLN A 618 10.84 -28.92 -18.57
N ALA A 619 11.05 -29.67 -17.49
CA ALA A 619 11.19 -31.12 -17.53
C ALA A 619 9.85 -31.83 -17.71
N LEU A 620 8.76 -31.33 -17.11
CA LEU A 620 7.44 -31.95 -17.13
C LEU A 620 6.56 -31.51 -18.31
N GLN A 621 6.63 -30.25 -18.71
CA GLN A 621 5.80 -29.59 -19.73
C GLN A 621 5.70 -30.38 -21.05
N PRO A 622 6.78 -30.97 -21.59
CA PRO A 622 6.70 -31.78 -22.82
C PRO A 622 5.75 -32.98 -22.72
N HIS A 623 5.41 -33.41 -21.50
CA HIS A 623 4.60 -34.60 -21.23
C HIS A 623 3.19 -34.29 -20.74
N VAL A 624 2.89 -33.06 -20.32
CA VAL A 624 1.58 -32.66 -19.76
C VAL A 624 0.98 -31.38 -20.37
N GLY A 625 1.64 -30.81 -21.39
CA GLY A 625 1.28 -29.50 -21.97
C GLY A 625 -0.14 -29.41 -22.54
N GLU A 626 -0.78 -30.54 -22.88
CA GLU A 626 -2.18 -30.55 -23.31
C GLU A 626 -3.16 -30.18 -22.18
N VAL A 627 -2.82 -30.51 -20.93
CA VAL A 627 -3.65 -30.26 -19.74
C VAL A 627 -3.45 -28.85 -19.19
N PHE A 628 -2.21 -28.36 -19.17
CA PHE A 628 -1.87 -27.05 -18.58
C PHE A 628 -1.55 -25.97 -19.62
N LYS A 629 -1.75 -26.21 -20.92
CA LYS A 629 -1.39 -25.30 -22.01
C LYS A 629 0.09 -24.89 -21.92
N ASN A 630 0.36 -23.59 -21.77
CA ASN A 630 1.72 -23.04 -21.62
C ASN A 630 2.30 -23.24 -20.19
N GLY A 631 1.46 -23.55 -19.19
CA GLY A 631 1.87 -23.68 -17.79
C GLY A 631 2.50 -22.43 -17.19
N ASN A 632 1.93 -21.28 -17.54
CA ASN A 632 2.40 -19.98 -17.02
C ASN A 632 2.27 -19.96 -15.50
N LEU A 633 3.34 -19.49 -14.83
CA LEU A 633 3.35 -19.29 -13.40
C LEU A 633 2.32 -18.21 -13.03
N GLY A 634 1.46 -18.49 -12.04
CA GLY A 634 0.35 -17.62 -11.64
C GLY A 634 -1.00 -17.94 -12.31
N ASP A 635 -1.02 -18.74 -13.38
CA ASP A 635 -2.24 -19.06 -14.14
C ASP A 635 -2.69 -20.52 -13.94
N THR A 636 -1.89 -21.49 -14.38
CA THR A 636 -2.15 -22.94 -14.21
C THR A 636 -1.04 -23.66 -13.44
N ARG A 637 0.08 -22.96 -13.22
CA ARG A 637 1.20 -23.39 -12.37
C ARG A 637 1.34 -22.42 -11.21
N LEU A 638 1.49 -22.94 -9.99
CA LEU A 638 1.65 -22.15 -8.78
C LEU A 638 2.85 -22.67 -7.96
N GLU A 639 3.48 -21.78 -7.21
CA GLU A 639 4.63 -22.10 -6.36
C GLU A 639 4.32 -21.73 -4.91
N VAL A 640 4.78 -22.58 -3.99
CA VAL A 640 4.77 -22.30 -2.55
C VAL A 640 6.20 -21.97 -2.14
N LEU A 641 6.52 -20.67 -2.04
CA LEU A 641 7.83 -20.15 -1.65
C LEU A 641 7.80 -19.61 -0.22
N TRP A 642 8.48 -20.28 0.69
CA TRP A 642 8.52 -19.93 2.11
C TRP A 642 9.94 -19.77 2.66
N SER A 643 10.95 -19.94 1.79
CA SER A 643 12.37 -19.74 2.11
C SER A 643 12.67 -18.35 2.65
N HIS A 644 11.95 -17.30 2.20
CA HIS A 644 12.10 -15.93 2.72
C HIS A 644 11.72 -15.81 4.21
N LEU A 645 10.82 -16.65 4.72
CA LEU A 645 10.43 -16.63 6.14
C LEU A 645 11.54 -17.16 7.04
N VAL A 646 12.37 -18.07 6.51
CA VAL A 646 13.51 -18.67 7.19
C VAL A 646 14.85 -18.03 6.77
N ASN A 647 14.90 -17.18 5.75
CA ASN A 647 16.16 -16.58 5.26
C ASN A 647 16.28 -15.05 5.47
N THR A 648 15.25 -14.39 6.02
CA THR A 648 15.26 -12.93 6.29
C THR A 648 15.84 -12.61 7.67
N GLU A 649 16.30 -11.38 7.93
CA GLU A 649 16.91 -10.99 9.22
C GLU A 649 16.07 -11.27 10.48
N THR A 650 14.75 -11.46 10.33
CA THR A 650 13.84 -11.95 11.39
C THR A 650 14.24 -13.35 11.92
N PHE A 651 14.97 -14.13 11.12
CA PHE A 651 15.61 -15.41 11.41
C PHE A 651 16.60 -15.35 12.57
N VAL A 652 17.41 -14.27 12.66
CA VAL A 652 18.40 -14.11 13.74
C VAL A 652 17.71 -13.96 15.10
N ASN A 653 16.52 -13.35 15.14
CA ASN A 653 15.72 -13.21 16.37
C ASN A 653 14.90 -14.47 16.69
N ALA A 654 14.44 -15.23 15.69
CA ALA A 654 13.72 -16.49 15.89
C ALA A 654 14.62 -17.62 16.43
N VAL A 655 15.89 -17.69 15.99
CA VAL A 655 16.90 -18.61 16.53
C VAL A 655 17.17 -18.35 18.03
N ASN A 656 17.05 -17.09 18.49
CA ASN A 656 17.20 -16.73 19.91
C ASN A 656 16.02 -17.16 20.80
N ALA A 657 14.87 -17.56 20.22
CA ALA A 657 13.69 -18.06 20.94
C ALA A 657 13.52 -19.58 20.83
N VAL A 658 14.33 -20.26 20.00
CA VAL A 658 14.36 -21.72 19.92
C VAL A 658 15.25 -22.26 21.04
N ASP A 659 14.80 -23.31 21.72
CA ASP A 659 15.65 -24.05 22.67
C ASP A 659 16.87 -24.60 21.92
N THR A 660 17.99 -23.90 22.03
CA THR A 660 19.26 -24.21 21.35
C THR A 660 19.80 -25.60 21.71
N ASN A 661 19.37 -26.19 22.83
CA ASN A 661 19.70 -27.57 23.18
C ASN A 661 18.84 -28.57 22.39
N LYS A 662 17.53 -28.33 22.28
CA LYS A 662 16.64 -29.14 21.44
C LYS A 662 17.01 -29.04 19.97
N GLN A 663 17.37 -27.86 19.48
CA GLN A 663 17.85 -27.69 18.11
C GLN A 663 19.13 -28.48 17.85
N ARG A 664 20.13 -28.40 18.75
CA ARG A 664 21.36 -29.20 18.64
C ARG A 664 21.13 -30.70 18.77
N GLN A 665 20.16 -31.12 19.58
CA GLN A 665 19.78 -32.53 19.69
C GLN A 665 19.11 -33.03 18.42
N LEU A 666 18.04 -32.35 17.97
CA LEU A 666 17.30 -32.71 16.76
C LEU A 666 18.21 -32.70 15.52
N ARG A 667 19.11 -31.71 15.42
CA ARG A 667 20.14 -31.68 14.39
C ARG A 667 21.00 -32.94 14.41
N ARG A 668 21.56 -33.31 15.58
CA ARG A 668 22.43 -34.48 15.71
C ARG A 668 21.70 -35.78 15.34
N GLU A 669 20.44 -35.92 15.73
CA GLU A 669 19.63 -37.10 15.43
C GLU A 669 19.34 -37.22 13.93
N ILE A 670 18.92 -36.14 13.28
CA ILE A 670 18.69 -36.13 11.82
C ILE A 670 20.01 -36.43 11.08
N MET A 671 21.09 -35.77 11.45
CA MET A 671 22.41 -35.98 10.84
C MET A 671 22.93 -37.41 11.01
N ALA A 672 22.70 -38.02 12.18
CA ALA A 672 23.08 -39.41 12.42
C ALA A 672 22.31 -40.38 11.53
N ILE A 673 21.02 -40.13 11.28
CA ILE A 673 20.21 -40.93 10.36
C ILE A 673 20.73 -40.79 8.92
N LEU A 674 21.01 -39.57 8.47
CA LEU A 674 21.53 -39.31 7.11
C LEU A 674 22.91 -39.95 6.90
N GLU A 675 23.79 -39.90 7.90
CA GLU A 675 25.11 -40.55 7.87
C GLU A 675 24.97 -42.09 7.90
N ASP A 676 23.99 -42.62 8.65
CA ASP A 676 23.73 -44.06 8.64
C ASP A 676 23.23 -44.54 7.27
N ARG A 677 22.28 -43.81 6.65
CA ARG A 677 21.83 -44.07 5.28
C ARG A 677 22.99 -44.02 4.30
N ARG A 678 23.86 -43.02 4.39
CA ARG A 678 25.07 -42.94 3.56
C ARG A 678 25.96 -44.17 3.73
N ARG A 679 26.18 -44.63 4.97
CA ARG A 679 26.98 -45.85 5.24
C ARG A 679 26.32 -47.10 4.66
N GLN A 680 25.00 -47.22 4.74
CA GLN A 680 24.25 -48.32 4.12
C GLN A 680 24.40 -48.31 2.60
N GLU A 681 24.38 -47.13 1.96
CA GLU A 681 24.53 -47.04 0.50
C GLU A 681 25.96 -47.32 0.03
N LEU A 682 26.96 -46.96 0.84
CA LEU A 682 28.35 -47.36 0.61
C LEU A 682 28.54 -48.88 0.76
N ALA A 683 27.90 -49.49 1.77
CA ALA A 683 28.02 -50.91 2.06
C ALA A 683 27.32 -51.81 1.03
N THR A 684 26.17 -51.39 0.48
CA THR A 684 25.44 -52.12 -0.56
C THR A 684 26.18 -52.12 -1.91
N ASN A 685 27.13 -51.20 -2.13
CA ASN A 685 27.97 -51.14 -3.33
C ASN A 685 29.30 -51.92 -3.19
N THR A 686 29.68 -52.37 -1.99
CA THR A 686 30.92 -53.13 -1.76
C THR A 686 30.67 -54.64 -1.68
N ASN A 687 30.40 -55.27 -2.82
CA ASN A 687 30.48 -56.74 -2.98
C ASN A 687 31.91 -57.19 -3.42
N GLY A 688 32.93 -56.62 -2.80
CA GLY A 688 34.34 -56.95 -3.07
C GLY A 688 35.20 -56.63 -1.86
N GLY A 689 35.53 -57.66 -1.09
CA GLY A 689 36.17 -57.53 0.22
C GLY A 689 37.52 -56.81 0.17
N PHE A 690 37.61 -55.68 0.87
CA PHE A 690 38.86 -55.15 1.44
C PHE A 690 38.51 -54.30 2.66
N HIS A 691 38.88 -54.78 3.85
CA HIS A 691 38.87 -53.99 5.09
C HIS A 691 40.07 -53.04 5.11
N ARG A 692 39.86 -51.72 5.18
CA ARG A 692 40.87 -50.75 5.63
C ARG A 692 40.28 -49.58 6.44
N SER A 693 41.17 -49.05 7.29
CA SER A 693 41.06 -48.22 8.49
C SER A 693 39.97 -47.14 8.62
N SER A 694 39.35 -47.11 9.80
CA SER A 694 38.31 -46.19 10.30
C SER A 694 38.77 -44.75 10.60
N ALA A 695 39.94 -44.31 10.12
CA ALA A 695 40.55 -43.04 10.53
C ALA A 695 40.51 -41.92 9.47
N MET A 696 39.82 -42.14 8.34
CA MET A 696 39.66 -41.15 7.27
C MET A 696 38.19 -40.93 6.86
N GLN A 697 37.26 -41.24 7.77
CA GLN A 697 35.83 -40.91 7.64
C GLN A 697 35.57 -39.57 8.35
N THR A 698 35.97 -38.47 7.71
CA THR A 698 35.56 -37.13 8.14
C THR A 698 34.11 -36.88 7.73
N HIS A 699 33.35 -36.23 8.62
CA HIS A 699 31.90 -35.95 8.56
C HIS A 699 31.42 -35.34 7.23
N TRP A 700 31.15 -36.17 6.21
CA TRP A 700 30.68 -35.72 4.89
C TRP A 700 29.30 -35.06 4.98
N VAL A 701 28.40 -35.57 5.84
CA VAL A 701 27.07 -34.97 5.99
C VAL A 701 27.21 -33.60 6.66
N GLU A 702 28.14 -33.39 7.62
CA GLU A 702 28.36 -32.05 8.21
C GLU A 702 28.85 -31.04 7.17
N SER A 703 29.75 -31.43 6.26
CA SER A 703 30.21 -30.54 5.19
C SER A 703 29.15 -30.25 4.13
N ASN A 704 28.07 -31.04 4.05
CA ASN A 704 26.96 -30.85 3.11
C ASN A 704 25.62 -30.50 3.78
N ALA A 705 25.60 -30.29 5.10
CA ALA A 705 24.37 -29.96 5.84
C ALA A 705 23.72 -28.65 5.36
N ALA A 706 24.54 -27.70 4.92
CA ALA A 706 24.08 -26.46 4.30
C ALA A 706 23.50 -26.70 2.90
N ALA A 707 24.10 -27.60 2.12
CA ALA A 707 23.58 -27.99 0.80
C ALA A 707 22.25 -28.76 0.88
N LEU A 708 22.00 -29.42 2.02
CA LEU A 708 20.73 -30.07 2.35
C LEU A 708 19.78 -29.19 3.17
N ALA A 709 20.15 -27.93 3.47
CA ALA A 709 19.34 -26.93 4.19
C ALA A 709 18.66 -27.42 5.49
N ILE A 710 19.35 -28.25 6.26
CA ILE A 710 18.81 -28.86 7.49
C ILE A 710 18.47 -27.81 8.55
N ASP A 711 19.28 -26.76 8.65
CA ASP A 711 19.14 -25.74 9.70
C ASP A 711 17.86 -24.93 9.62
N ASP A 712 17.47 -24.59 8.40
CA ASP A 712 16.24 -23.85 8.14
C ASP A 712 15.01 -24.73 8.43
N PHE A 713 15.13 -26.05 8.22
CA PHE A 713 14.05 -27.00 8.49
C PHE A 713 13.84 -27.20 9.99
N LEU A 714 14.92 -27.21 10.77
CA LEU A 714 14.83 -27.28 12.22
C LEU A 714 14.02 -26.11 12.79
N ILE A 715 14.05 -24.95 12.15
CA ILE A 715 13.27 -23.78 12.59
C ILE A 715 11.78 -23.99 12.33
N TYR A 716 11.43 -24.52 11.15
CA TYR A 716 10.05 -24.94 10.89
C TYR A 716 9.55 -25.94 11.95
N MET A 717 10.37 -26.92 12.33
CA MET A 717 9.94 -27.95 13.29
C MET A 717 9.84 -27.44 14.73
N LEU A 718 10.72 -26.53 15.14
CA LEU A 718 10.88 -26.14 16.55
C LEU A 718 10.20 -24.81 16.92
N ASN A 719 9.85 -23.97 15.95
CA ASN A 719 9.18 -22.70 16.20
C ASN A 719 7.72 -22.77 15.73
N SER A 720 6.77 -22.95 16.65
CA SER A 720 5.35 -23.11 16.33
C SER A 720 4.75 -21.93 15.56
N ARG A 721 5.20 -20.70 15.83
CA ARG A 721 4.76 -19.50 15.10
C ARG A 721 5.30 -19.51 13.67
N MET A 722 6.56 -19.87 13.48
CA MET A 722 7.16 -19.96 12.15
C MET A 722 6.56 -21.11 11.34
N ARG A 723 6.35 -22.25 12.00
CA ARG A 723 5.66 -23.42 11.46
C ARG A 723 4.29 -23.04 10.90
N GLN A 724 3.49 -22.31 11.67
CA GLN A 724 2.18 -21.84 11.22
C GLN A 724 2.30 -20.88 10.04
N ARG A 725 3.20 -19.88 10.08
CA ARG A 725 3.40 -18.96 8.94
C ARG A 725 3.78 -19.67 7.64
N ILE A 726 4.63 -20.70 7.74
CA ILE A 726 5.04 -21.51 6.58
C ILE A 726 3.88 -22.37 6.07
N ILE A 727 3.07 -22.93 6.98
CA ILE A 727 1.83 -23.63 6.61
C ILE A 727 0.84 -22.65 5.97
N ASP A 728 0.73 -21.42 6.46
CA ASP A 728 -0.13 -20.38 5.88
C ASP A 728 0.28 -20.12 4.43
N CYS A 729 1.58 -19.98 4.12
CA CYS A 729 2.07 -19.85 2.74
C CYS A 729 1.60 -21.00 1.82
N PHE A 730 1.59 -22.24 2.30
CA PHE A 730 1.05 -23.37 1.55
C PHE A 730 -0.47 -23.26 1.39
N THR A 731 -1.18 -23.01 2.48
CA THR A 731 -2.64 -22.98 2.46
C THR A 731 -3.19 -21.80 1.69
N ASP A 732 -2.53 -20.64 1.65
CA ASP A 732 -2.97 -19.46 0.89
C ASP A 732 -2.93 -19.71 -0.61
N VAL A 733 -2.05 -20.60 -1.08
CA VAL A 733 -2.01 -21.05 -2.47
C VAL A 733 -3.11 -22.07 -2.76
N VAL A 734 -3.33 -23.03 -1.86
CA VAL A 734 -4.23 -24.18 -2.11
C VAL A 734 -5.71 -23.87 -1.78
N LYS A 735 -6.00 -23.04 -0.77
CA LYS A 735 -7.36 -22.68 -0.33
C LYS A 735 -8.21 -22.10 -1.47
N PRO A 736 -7.76 -21.10 -2.25
CA PRO A 736 -8.58 -20.53 -3.32
C PRO A 736 -8.93 -21.57 -4.39
N LEU A 737 -7.99 -22.49 -4.69
CA LEU A 737 -8.18 -23.55 -5.67
C LEU A 737 -9.25 -24.55 -5.22
N LEU A 738 -9.20 -24.94 -3.93
CA LEU A 738 -10.21 -25.83 -3.34
C LEU A 738 -11.60 -25.18 -3.31
N ILE A 739 -11.71 -23.89 -2.97
CA ILE A 739 -12.97 -23.15 -2.95
C ILE A 739 -13.62 -23.13 -4.35
N ASN A 740 -12.80 -22.95 -5.38
CA ASN A 740 -13.23 -22.87 -6.77
C ASN A 740 -13.47 -24.23 -7.46
N ASN A 741 -13.34 -25.34 -6.72
CA ASN A 741 -13.56 -26.69 -7.25
C ASN A 741 -12.60 -27.08 -8.38
N ASN A 742 -11.40 -26.53 -8.37
CA ASN A 742 -10.35 -26.81 -9.34
C ASN A 742 -9.79 -28.23 -9.17
N GLN A 743 -9.24 -28.80 -10.25
CA GLN A 743 -8.42 -30.00 -10.17
C GLN A 743 -7.01 -29.60 -9.73
N ILE A 744 -6.46 -30.24 -8.70
CA ILE A 744 -5.19 -29.81 -8.08
C ILE A 744 -4.25 -30.99 -7.99
N ASP A 745 -3.06 -30.86 -8.56
CA ASP A 745 -1.92 -31.75 -8.32
C ASP A 745 -0.82 -31.01 -7.56
N ILE A 746 -0.28 -31.65 -6.54
CA ILE A 746 0.75 -31.07 -5.67
C ILE A 746 2.03 -31.89 -5.82
N ILE A 747 3.11 -31.26 -6.29
CA ILE A 747 4.45 -31.86 -6.32
C ILE A 747 5.30 -31.21 -5.22
N SER A 748 5.62 -31.99 -4.20
CA SER A 748 6.44 -31.56 -3.06
C SER A 748 7.79 -32.27 -3.04
N HIS A 749 8.85 -31.55 -2.70
CA HIS A 749 10.23 -32.08 -2.70
C HIS A 749 10.93 -31.86 -1.37
N SER A 750 11.79 -32.80 -0.99
CA SER A 750 12.70 -32.68 0.15
C SER A 750 11.94 -32.37 1.46
N TRP A 751 12.33 -31.30 2.15
CA TRP A 751 11.65 -30.81 3.36
C TRP A 751 10.24 -30.24 3.11
N GLY A 752 9.95 -29.81 1.88
CA GLY A 752 8.64 -29.27 1.48
C GLY A 752 7.53 -30.32 1.54
N THR A 753 7.87 -31.61 1.55
CA THR A 753 6.90 -32.70 1.71
C THR A 753 6.23 -32.66 3.08
N VAL A 754 6.96 -32.22 4.12
CA VAL A 754 6.43 -32.06 5.48
C VAL A 754 5.44 -30.90 5.53
N VAL A 755 5.79 -29.76 4.92
CA VAL A 755 4.93 -28.57 4.85
C VAL A 755 3.63 -28.89 4.12
N ALA A 756 3.71 -29.53 2.96
CA ALA A 756 2.54 -29.91 2.18
C ALA A 756 1.64 -30.89 2.94
N TYR A 757 2.22 -31.92 3.58
CA TYR A 757 1.44 -32.87 4.39
C TYR A 757 0.72 -32.15 5.53
N GLU A 758 1.42 -31.36 6.34
CA GLU A 758 0.79 -30.67 7.48
C GLU A 758 -0.23 -29.62 7.07
N GLY A 759 -0.01 -28.92 5.96
CA GLY A 759 -0.97 -27.96 5.42
C GLY A 759 -2.23 -28.63 4.89
N LEU A 760 -2.13 -29.77 4.20
CA LEU A 760 -3.30 -30.54 3.78
C LEU A 760 -4.08 -31.09 4.97
N ARG A 761 -3.38 -31.49 6.04
CA ARG A 761 -3.99 -31.90 7.31
C ARG A 761 -4.74 -30.75 8.01
N GLU A 762 -4.24 -29.53 7.88
CA GLU A 762 -4.92 -28.34 8.41
C GLU A 762 -6.20 -28.02 7.63
N LEU A 763 -6.13 -28.12 6.30
CA LEU A 763 -7.26 -27.85 5.43
C LEU A 763 -8.39 -28.86 5.63
N GLU A 764 -8.09 -30.15 5.84
CA GLU A 764 -9.14 -31.14 6.10
C GLU A 764 -9.84 -30.95 7.45
N ALA A 765 -9.19 -30.31 8.43
CA ALA A 765 -9.78 -30.05 9.73
C ALA A 765 -10.86 -28.95 9.68
N ASN A 766 -10.94 -28.20 8.58
CA ASN A 766 -11.92 -27.14 8.39
C ASN A 766 -13.13 -27.65 7.60
N GLU A 767 -14.31 -27.54 8.22
CA GLU A 767 -15.60 -28.05 7.69
C GLU A 767 -15.94 -27.49 6.28
N GLN A 768 -15.43 -26.30 5.95
CA GLN A 768 -15.62 -25.68 4.63
C GLN A 768 -15.08 -26.53 3.46
N PHE A 769 -14.14 -27.44 3.72
CA PHE A 769 -13.46 -28.24 2.69
C PHE A 769 -13.86 -29.72 2.65
N LEU A 770 -14.88 -30.15 3.41
CA LEU A 770 -15.31 -31.55 3.54
C LEU A 770 -15.76 -32.24 2.23
N GLN A 771 -15.84 -31.52 1.12
CA GLN A 771 -16.23 -32.01 -0.21
C GLN A 771 -15.24 -31.61 -1.31
N ARG A 772 -14.04 -31.13 -0.95
CA ARG A 772 -13.00 -30.67 -1.89
C ARG A 772 -11.85 -31.66 -1.90
N TYR A 773 -11.21 -31.80 -3.06
CA TYR A 773 -10.21 -32.85 -3.26
C TYR A 773 -8.96 -32.33 -3.97
N VAL A 774 -7.82 -32.89 -3.59
CA VAL A 774 -6.54 -32.84 -4.30
C VAL A 774 -6.41 -34.15 -5.05
N SER A 775 -6.17 -34.08 -6.37
CA SER A 775 -6.09 -35.25 -7.25
C SER A 775 -4.88 -36.10 -6.91
N ASN A 776 -3.68 -35.54 -7.06
CA ASN A 776 -2.45 -36.22 -6.71
C ASN A 776 -1.61 -35.38 -5.74
N PHE A 777 -1.07 -36.06 -4.73
CA PHE A 777 -0.03 -35.52 -3.85
C PHE A 777 1.24 -36.33 -4.06
N PHE A 778 2.24 -35.74 -4.71
CA PHE A 778 3.54 -36.35 -4.93
C PHE A 778 4.53 -35.88 -3.85
N THR A 779 5.19 -36.84 -3.21
CA THR A 779 6.30 -36.58 -2.28
C THR A 779 7.60 -37.13 -2.86
N VAL A 780 8.55 -36.25 -3.14
CA VAL A 780 9.79 -36.57 -3.86
C VAL A 780 10.99 -36.35 -2.95
N GLY A 781 11.82 -37.37 -2.75
CA GLY A 781 12.95 -37.27 -1.82
C GLY A 781 12.48 -36.92 -0.40
N SER A 782 11.40 -37.56 0.06
CA SER A 782 10.59 -37.08 1.18
C SER A 782 11.26 -37.17 2.56
N ALA A 783 11.35 -36.03 3.24
CA ALA A 783 11.82 -35.95 4.62
C ALA A 783 10.89 -36.63 5.65
N LEU A 784 9.63 -36.91 5.27
CA LEU A 784 8.70 -37.70 6.10
C LEU A 784 9.21 -39.12 6.37
N SER A 785 10.16 -39.62 5.57
CA SER A 785 10.79 -40.93 5.76
C SER A 785 11.75 -40.98 6.96
N ILE A 786 12.13 -39.82 7.50
CA ILE A 786 13.07 -39.70 8.61
C ILE A 786 12.29 -39.81 9.93
N GLY A 787 12.59 -40.83 10.73
CA GLY A 787 11.85 -41.13 11.96
C GLY A 787 11.74 -39.92 12.91
N THR A 788 12.86 -39.24 13.15
CA THR A 788 12.87 -38.05 14.02
C THR A 788 12.03 -36.89 13.48
N VAL A 789 11.91 -36.74 12.16
CA VAL A 789 11.03 -35.73 11.55
C VAL A 789 9.58 -36.04 11.84
N ARG A 790 9.18 -37.32 11.71
CA ARG A 790 7.83 -37.79 12.04
C ARG A 790 7.48 -37.56 13.51
N ASP A 791 8.43 -37.81 14.41
CA ASP A 791 8.24 -37.62 15.86
C ASP A 791 8.02 -36.14 16.24
N PHE A 792 8.42 -35.20 15.37
CA PHE A 792 8.21 -33.77 15.54
C PHE A 792 7.06 -33.19 14.71
N LEU A 793 6.31 -34.02 13.96
CA LEU A 793 5.03 -33.58 13.36
C LEU A 793 4.09 -33.01 14.43
N ARG A 794 3.14 -32.16 14.04
CA ARG A 794 2.07 -31.72 14.95
C ARG A 794 1.36 -32.96 15.51
N PRO A 795 0.96 -32.99 16.79
CA PRO A 795 0.39 -34.18 17.42
C PRO A 795 -0.71 -34.87 16.59
N GLU A 796 -1.60 -34.09 16.00
CA GLU A 796 -2.71 -34.49 15.13
C GLU A 796 -2.31 -35.09 13.77
N ASN A 797 -1.03 -34.94 13.39
CA ASN A 797 -0.48 -35.38 12.11
C ASN A 797 0.41 -36.63 12.23
N ARG A 798 0.62 -37.13 13.45
CA ARG A 798 1.48 -38.29 13.75
C ARG A 798 0.80 -39.65 13.53
N ASP A 799 -0.49 -39.64 13.20
CA ASP A 799 -1.29 -40.83 12.93
C ASP A 799 -0.90 -41.54 11.61
N GLY A 800 -0.10 -40.88 10.77
CA GLY A 800 0.30 -41.39 9.46
C GLY A 800 -0.84 -41.42 8.44
N ARG A 801 -2.00 -40.84 8.77
CA ARG A 801 -3.18 -40.94 7.92
C ARG A 801 -3.07 -39.99 6.73
N ARG A 802 -3.36 -40.52 5.54
CA ARG A 802 -3.55 -39.73 4.33
C ARG A 802 -4.54 -38.59 4.60
N PRO A 803 -4.22 -37.33 4.23
CA PRO A 803 -5.21 -36.27 4.27
C PRO A 803 -6.43 -36.71 3.45
N SER A 804 -7.61 -36.64 4.05
CA SER A 804 -8.87 -37.17 3.52
C SER A 804 -9.29 -36.54 2.18
N MET A 805 -8.83 -35.31 1.95
CA MET A 805 -9.00 -34.61 0.68
C MET A 805 -8.06 -35.10 -0.43
N VAL A 806 -7.02 -35.89 -0.13
CA VAL A 806 -6.06 -36.37 -1.14
C VAL A 806 -6.55 -37.70 -1.73
N ASN A 807 -6.86 -37.70 -3.03
CA ASN A 807 -7.32 -38.91 -3.72
C ASN A 807 -6.19 -39.93 -3.90
N LYS A 808 -5.01 -39.47 -4.32
CA LYS A 808 -3.84 -40.33 -4.56
C LYS A 808 -2.58 -39.70 -3.97
N TRP A 809 -1.86 -40.46 -3.14
CA TRP A 809 -0.57 -40.04 -2.56
C TRP A 809 0.54 -40.94 -3.09
N ILE A 810 1.50 -40.36 -3.82
CA ILE A 810 2.56 -41.08 -4.53
C ILE A 810 3.92 -40.65 -3.98
N ASN A 811 4.74 -41.59 -3.52
CA ASN A 811 6.08 -41.32 -2.99
C ASN A 811 7.20 -41.76 -3.95
N LEU A 812 8.23 -40.93 -4.11
CA LEU A 812 9.35 -41.16 -5.02
C LEU A 812 10.70 -40.98 -4.32
N ASP A 813 11.61 -41.92 -4.57
CA ASP A 813 12.95 -41.92 -4.00
C ASP A 813 14.00 -42.49 -4.98
N ALA A 814 15.13 -41.79 -5.12
CA ALA A 814 16.24 -42.13 -6.00
C ALA A 814 17.40 -42.77 -5.23
N LYS A 815 18.16 -43.65 -5.88
CA LYS A 815 19.37 -44.24 -5.29
C LYS A 815 20.36 -43.16 -4.93
N GLY A 816 20.82 -43.18 -3.67
CA GLY A 816 21.77 -42.18 -3.16
C GLY A 816 21.13 -40.89 -2.67
N ASP A 817 19.81 -40.71 -2.79
CA ASP A 817 19.11 -39.65 -2.04
C ASP A 817 19.10 -40.01 -0.55
N LEU A 818 19.70 -39.16 0.29
CA LEU A 818 19.79 -39.43 1.72
C LEU A 818 18.56 -38.93 2.49
N VAL A 819 17.84 -37.93 1.95
CA VAL A 819 16.66 -37.35 2.58
C VAL A 819 15.44 -38.22 2.33
N GLY A 820 15.30 -38.69 1.08
CA GLY A 820 14.24 -39.58 0.65
C GLY A 820 14.33 -40.99 1.23
N GLY A 821 13.23 -41.73 1.07
CA GLY A 821 13.12 -43.11 1.51
C GLY A 821 11.70 -43.62 1.39
N THR A 822 11.49 -44.87 1.82
CA THR A 822 10.14 -45.46 1.88
C THR A 822 9.24 -44.67 2.82
N LEU A 823 7.97 -44.52 2.46
CA LEU A 823 6.91 -44.03 3.33
C LEU A 823 5.91 -45.13 3.68
N TRP A 824 5.99 -46.28 2.99
CA TRP A 824 5.12 -47.42 3.19
C TRP A 824 5.23 -47.96 4.62
N GLY A 825 4.09 -48.30 5.22
CA GLY A 825 4.02 -48.75 6.63
C GLY A 825 4.20 -47.65 7.67
N MET A 826 4.52 -46.41 7.25
CA MET A 826 4.60 -45.23 8.12
C MET A 826 3.48 -44.22 7.82
N PHE A 827 3.06 -44.14 6.55
CA PHE A 827 1.94 -43.33 6.09
C PHE A 827 1.01 -44.15 5.19
N ASP A 828 -0.27 -43.81 5.19
CA ASP A 828 -1.26 -44.34 4.24
C ASP A 828 -1.05 -43.71 2.86
N ILE A 829 -0.08 -44.24 2.11
CA ILE A 829 0.21 -43.80 0.74
C ILE A 829 -0.44 -44.74 -0.28
N SER A 830 -0.72 -44.21 -1.46
CA SER A 830 -1.35 -44.97 -2.54
C SER A 830 -0.33 -45.78 -3.35
N GLU A 831 0.81 -45.17 -3.66
CA GLU A 831 1.88 -45.78 -4.46
C GLU A 831 3.26 -45.31 -3.95
N GLU A 832 4.27 -46.17 -4.08
CA GLU A 832 5.66 -45.74 -3.94
C GLU A 832 6.54 -46.31 -5.05
N THR A 833 7.50 -45.51 -5.51
CA THR A 833 8.56 -45.94 -6.42
C THR A 833 9.90 -45.59 -5.80
N LEU A 834 10.63 -46.62 -5.37
CA LEU A 834 11.93 -46.48 -4.72
C LEU A 834 13.08 -46.84 -5.66
N LYS A 835 14.29 -46.40 -5.28
CA LYS A 835 15.54 -46.75 -5.96
C LYS A 835 15.54 -46.37 -7.44
N LEU A 836 14.93 -45.24 -7.77
CA LEU A 836 15.03 -44.65 -9.10
C LEU A 836 16.51 -44.37 -9.42
N ASN A 837 16.94 -44.64 -10.64
CA ASN A 837 18.32 -44.32 -11.02
C ASN A 837 18.43 -42.79 -11.19
N PRO A 838 19.34 -42.11 -10.48
CA PRO A 838 19.50 -40.67 -10.62
C PRO A 838 20.07 -40.34 -12.01
N THR A 839 19.46 -39.37 -12.68
CA THR A 839 19.84 -38.95 -14.04
C THR A 839 20.88 -37.83 -13.99
N SER A 840 21.83 -37.84 -14.92
CA SER A 840 22.91 -36.84 -15.03
C SER A 840 23.86 -36.75 -13.82
N CYS A 841 23.87 -37.79 -12.98
CA CYS A 841 24.78 -37.90 -11.84
C CYS A 841 25.95 -38.83 -12.16
N SER A 842 27.18 -38.38 -11.88
CA SER A 842 28.36 -39.21 -12.06
C SER A 842 28.33 -40.38 -11.07
N GLN A 843 28.39 -41.59 -11.62
CA GLN A 843 28.54 -42.80 -10.80
C GLN A 843 29.99 -42.87 -10.33
N GLN A 844 30.20 -42.62 -9.04
CA GLN A 844 31.51 -42.78 -8.41
C GLN A 844 31.74 -44.25 -8.04
N TRP A 845 32.99 -44.62 -7.77
CA TRP A 845 33.39 -45.98 -7.38
C TRP A 845 32.64 -46.54 -6.16
N PHE A 846 31.99 -45.67 -5.37
CA PHE A 846 31.26 -46.01 -4.15
C PHE A 846 29.75 -45.67 -4.19
N GLY A 847 29.19 -45.32 -5.36
CA GLY A 847 27.77 -44.96 -5.51
C GLY A 847 27.56 -43.62 -6.21
N TYR A 848 26.35 -43.07 -6.10
CA TYR A 848 26.02 -41.76 -6.67
C TYR A 848 26.34 -40.62 -5.70
N ASP A 849 26.69 -39.46 -6.23
CA ASP A 849 26.74 -38.23 -5.42
C ASP A 849 25.35 -37.92 -4.88
N SER A 850 25.22 -37.83 -3.56
CA SER A 850 23.92 -37.76 -2.89
C SER A 850 23.21 -36.41 -3.05
N VAL A 851 23.94 -35.32 -3.22
CA VAL A 851 23.35 -34.00 -3.52
C VAL A 851 22.84 -33.98 -4.97
N CYS A 852 23.60 -34.56 -5.89
CA CYS A 852 23.16 -34.75 -7.27
C CYS A 852 21.92 -35.66 -7.33
N ALA A 853 21.96 -36.82 -6.67
CA ALA A 853 20.85 -37.78 -6.67
C ALA A 853 19.55 -37.13 -6.16
N HIS A 854 19.64 -36.36 -5.06
CA HIS A 854 18.51 -35.63 -4.48
C HIS A 854 17.90 -34.56 -5.41
N ASN A 855 18.70 -33.99 -6.31
CA ASN A 855 18.24 -32.99 -7.29
C ASN A 855 17.89 -33.59 -8.66
N SER A 856 18.18 -34.88 -8.88
CA SER A 856 18.07 -35.52 -10.20
C SER A 856 16.64 -35.77 -10.70
N TYR A 857 15.64 -35.61 -9.83
CA TYR A 857 14.23 -35.89 -10.16
C TYR A 857 13.66 -34.97 -11.24
N PHE A 858 14.07 -33.69 -11.24
CA PHE A 858 13.49 -32.64 -12.07
C PHE A 858 14.36 -32.27 -13.28
N VAL A 859 15.24 -33.18 -13.68
CA VAL A 859 16.10 -33.04 -14.86
C VAL A 859 15.31 -33.50 -16.09
N LYS A 860 15.37 -32.74 -17.19
CA LYS A 860 14.59 -32.99 -18.42
C LYS A 860 14.79 -34.41 -18.98
N GLU A 861 16.01 -34.93 -18.87
CA GLU A 861 16.36 -36.28 -19.34
C GLU A 861 15.80 -37.41 -18.46
N ASN A 862 15.26 -37.10 -17.28
CA ASN A 862 14.71 -38.10 -16.35
C ASN A 862 13.27 -38.50 -16.74
N ILE A 863 13.16 -39.21 -17.86
CA ILE A 863 11.87 -39.63 -18.44
C ILE A 863 11.07 -40.53 -17.47
N ALA A 864 11.76 -41.37 -16.69
CA ALA A 864 11.11 -42.23 -15.69
C ALA A 864 10.31 -41.42 -14.66
N VAL A 865 10.83 -40.28 -14.21
CA VAL A 865 10.12 -39.41 -13.25
C VAL A 865 9.08 -38.54 -13.96
N ASN A 866 9.50 -37.80 -15.00
CA ASN A 866 8.63 -36.78 -15.61
C ASN A 866 7.48 -37.38 -16.43
N GLN A 867 7.75 -38.43 -17.21
CA GLN A 867 6.75 -39.02 -18.10
C GLN A 867 6.03 -40.20 -17.44
N GLU A 868 6.79 -41.18 -16.93
CA GLU A 868 6.22 -42.47 -16.52
C GLU A 868 5.53 -42.42 -15.15
N ILE A 869 5.81 -41.37 -14.36
CA ILE A 869 5.26 -41.19 -13.02
C ILE A 869 4.41 -39.91 -12.94
N PHE A 870 5.00 -38.72 -13.11
CA PHE A 870 4.23 -37.47 -12.98
C PHE A 870 3.16 -37.36 -14.07
N ALA A 871 3.53 -37.32 -15.35
CA ALA A 871 2.57 -37.17 -16.43
C ALA A 871 1.54 -38.31 -16.44
N LYS A 872 1.97 -39.56 -16.25
CA LYS A 872 1.06 -40.72 -16.17
C LYS A 872 -0.05 -40.55 -15.12
N ASN A 873 0.23 -39.93 -13.98
CA ASN A 873 -0.75 -39.77 -12.91
C ASN A 873 -1.55 -38.47 -13.02
N ILE A 874 -0.98 -37.43 -13.64
CA ILE A 874 -1.65 -36.13 -13.83
C ILE A 874 -2.67 -36.19 -14.97
N LEU A 875 -2.40 -36.99 -16.01
CA LEU A 875 -3.26 -37.11 -17.20
C LEU A 875 -4.45 -38.08 -17.02
N VAL A 876 -4.55 -38.74 -15.86
CA VAL A 876 -5.57 -39.75 -15.54
C VAL A 876 -6.53 -39.19 -14.50
#